data_AF-S7R9V7-F1
#
_entry.id   AF-S7R9V7-F1
#
_cell.length_a   1.000
_cell.length_b   1.000
_cell.length_c   1.000
_cell.angle_alpha   90.00
_cell.angle_beta   90.00
_cell.angle_gamma   90.00
#
_symmetry.space_group_name_H-M   'P 1'
#
loop_
_entity.id
_entity.type
_entity.pdbx_description
1 polymer ?
#
loop_
_entity_poly.entity_id
_entity_poly.type
_entity_poly.pdbx_seq_one_letter_code
_entity_poly.pdbx_strand_id
1 'polypeptide(L)'
;MVGGLATLMLRLWFERDESDQRRVPVLLHRLRIRITDSLHPLHGHKAVFRIECEYANGAARWVVYRQLRDFLSLHTHYTLSNVYNRKVETLPDFPKTSLPYFKFLRTQGHEVGRAEFARMQRQSLENYLIGLIRAVMFHPASNRLSGFLEISALSIALAQSGGAQYKAGYLRIDASGGRGGSFGRKAASRKERREHKWCAVRESYLVVMKEPGELDVWDVFLFDPDFKIERPKRYYRAGLNLLHASSSGSSSSDMPSGRRTPVLDPSTNTDPLIEADSHDRNMNDLQPPADGKEAERRKRRKNNEVSKHTFYIENSQMKLKLYARNERQMLQWITGLEKAAASCHYTGSNRFDSFAPIRLNVAAQWLVDGRDYMWNLSRALLLAKECIYIHDWWLSPELQMRRPKMDKYRLDRLLERKAKEGVKIYVILYQEVSSRTTPTDSNYAKQRLTSLHPNIMVQRSPSHFQTGTFYWAHHEKLCVIDQAIAFMGGVDLCFGRWDTPQHVLVDDPESQDGIEVWPGKDYSNARILDFHTLDKPDEDMYDRAKVPRMPWHDVGMQVVGQPARDLARHFVQRWNWLLRIKNHSRPMPFLMPPPEFKPGELTQMGLTGTLEMQICRSAGPWSLGTPSRIERSIQNAYLKAIQLSEHFVYIENQFFITSTNVNGVKVENKIGDALVHRIIRAHREGTPWKCCIMVPLLPGFAFPVDHSEASAVRIILECQNRTMCRGPDSIFSRLRKEGINPDDYISYFSLRNWAKLRGDVLTTELVYIHGKVCIVDDRLAIIGSANINERSQRGDRDSEIAAVIRDTDFIDGCTDFEAPSSTMAGRPFKVGRFAHTLRVRLMREHLGVDVDAMEEDDLMASEPVKQEHEQDAWDPESEQEHGAEKTFTHLKKPVHGSVIHDTIDEVEQGKIPRLKTDQLDATAGEEQLQAERTTYTRDGQQEAGFASAIIPTLEEQIIMEGRPPENQANGKPLKEVLNSEGKGDKSESNGRPPEARVDKGELYGAPAEAHDGAKQDDAPPEPNAIKKDADEEEQAAPGARSILRQHLTAQLNSKWVLPTPRPVVDPDGFEDPICDEFWKNVWVASAVHNTEIYRKVFHAIPDDLVTTWKQYKEFVAHHERLNKPVRGPPTETTNDPADNVSEGSATRVGDGSENQASATTPTKDLPHQTDKDTRSRKPARGDEPFEKWEREEMEKLLGELNGHLVIYPTRFLEGEDIANNFLFNADRLLPMPIYD
;
A
#
# COMPACT_ATOMS: atom_id res chain seq x y z
N MET A 1 -1.03 -5.07 -47.41
CA MET A 1 -2.48 -4.84 -47.18
C MET A 1 -2.81 -4.12 -45.86
N VAL A 2 -1.92 -4.05 -44.86
CA VAL A 2 -2.23 -3.54 -43.49
C VAL A 2 -2.96 -2.17 -43.46
N GLY A 3 -2.51 -1.18 -44.23
CA GLY A 3 -3.09 0.17 -44.22
C GLY A 3 -4.59 0.24 -44.58
N GLY A 4 -5.12 -0.71 -45.36
CA GLY A 4 -6.52 -0.72 -45.77
C GLY A 4 -7.52 -0.99 -44.64
N LEU A 5 -7.12 -1.78 -43.63
CA LEU A 5 -7.98 -2.05 -42.47
C LEU A 5 -7.99 -0.83 -41.53
N ALA A 6 -6.84 -0.17 -41.36
CA ALA A 6 -6.73 1.03 -40.55
C ALA A 6 -7.56 2.20 -41.13
N THR A 7 -7.46 2.45 -42.44
CA THR A 7 -8.28 3.48 -43.11
C THR A 7 -9.77 3.12 -43.11
N LEU A 8 -10.14 1.84 -43.22
CA LEU A 8 -11.53 1.41 -43.04
C LEU A 8 -12.03 1.70 -41.61
N MET A 9 -11.29 1.29 -40.57
CA MET A 9 -11.68 1.52 -39.16
C MET A 9 -11.77 3.01 -38.83
N LEU A 10 -10.82 3.82 -39.31
CA LEU A 10 -10.83 5.27 -39.15
C LEU A 10 -12.02 5.91 -39.88
N ARG A 11 -12.36 5.45 -41.10
CA ARG A 11 -13.58 5.87 -41.80
C ARG A 11 -14.85 5.48 -41.03
N LEU A 12 -14.95 4.25 -40.53
CA LEU A 12 -16.07 3.79 -39.71
C LEU A 12 -16.27 4.69 -38.47
N TRP A 13 -15.19 5.21 -37.89
CA TRP A 13 -15.21 6.11 -36.72
C TRP A 13 -15.74 7.52 -37.01
N PHE A 14 -15.69 7.99 -38.26
CA PHE A 14 -16.23 9.28 -38.69
C PHE A 14 -17.64 9.20 -39.29
N GLU A 15 -18.07 8.02 -39.74
CA GLU A 15 -19.44 7.83 -40.23
C GLU A 15 -20.48 7.93 -39.09
N ARG A 16 -21.66 8.48 -39.43
CA ARG A 16 -22.83 8.62 -38.55
C ARG A 16 -24.09 8.02 -39.17
N ASP A 17 -25.04 7.63 -38.34
CA ASP A 17 -26.29 7.00 -38.78
C ASP A 17 -27.46 7.99 -38.98
N GLU A 18 -28.63 7.46 -39.36
CA GLU A 18 -29.88 8.21 -39.59
C GLU A 18 -30.39 8.98 -38.35
N SER A 19 -29.80 8.77 -37.17
CA SER A 19 -30.10 9.44 -35.90
C SER A 19 -28.95 10.33 -35.40
N ASP A 20 -27.99 10.68 -36.27
CA ASP A 20 -26.77 11.44 -36.00
C ASP A 20 -25.79 10.77 -35.00
N GLN A 21 -25.98 9.50 -34.69
CA GLN A 21 -25.13 8.78 -33.74
C GLN A 21 -23.87 8.27 -34.43
N ARG A 22 -22.73 8.26 -33.72
CA ARG A 22 -21.47 7.68 -34.22
C ARG A 22 -21.69 6.21 -34.60
N ARG A 23 -21.20 5.82 -35.77
CA ARG A 23 -21.24 4.44 -36.22
C ARG A 23 -20.40 3.55 -35.31
N VAL A 24 -20.93 2.40 -34.87
CA VAL A 24 -20.17 1.44 -34.06
C VAL A 24 -19.07 0.79 -34.92
N PRO A 25 -17.77 0.89 -34.56
CA PRO A 25 -16.65 0.40 -35.35
C PRO A 25 -16.49 -1.14 -35.20
N VAL A 26 -17.44 -1.89 -35.76
CA VAL A 26 -17.49 -3.37 -35.67
C VAL A 26 -17.09 -3.99 -37.01
N LEU A 27 -16.12 -4.91 -36.99
CA LEU A 27 -15.87 -5.80 -38.13
C LEU A 27 -16.90 -6.94 -38.11
N LEU A 28 -18.15 -6.67 -38.51
CA LEU A 28 -19.26 -7.62 -38.42
C LEU A 28 -19.04 -8.95 -39.16
N HIS A 29 -18.09 -9.04 -40.10
CA HIS A 29 -17.67 -10.29 -40.72
C HIS A 29 -16.90 -11.23 -39.77
N ARG A 30 -16.35 -10.72 -38.66
CA ARG A 30 -15.71 -11.50 -37.58
C ARG A 30 -16.68 -11.88 -36.46
N LEU A 31 -17.98 -11.61 -36.64
CA LEU A 31 -19.03 -12.01 -35.70
C LEU A 31 -19.66 -13.33 -36.17
N ARG A 32 -19.49 -14.39 -35.37
CA ARG A 32 -20.22 -15.64 -35.48
C ARG A 32 -21.50 -15.54 -34.64
N ILE A 33 -22.58 -16.10 -35.17
CA ILE A 33 -23.90 -16.12 -34.53
C ILE A 33 -24.46 -17.54 -34.61
N ARG A 34 -25.03 -18.04 -33.52
CA ARG A 34 -25.73 -19.32 -33.45
C ARG A 34 -27.05 -19.18 -32.68
N ILE A 35 -28.14 -19.78 -33.17
CA ILE A 35 -29.44 -19.76 -32.49
C ILE A 35 -29.70 -21.12 -31.85
N THR A 36 -29.29 -21.27 -30.59
CA THR A 36 -29.34 -22.56 -29.88
C THR A 36 -30.75 -22.92 -29.41
N ASP A 37 -31.34 -22.14 -28.51
CA ASP A 37 -32.56 -22.56 -27.79
C ASP A 37 -33.80 -21.72 -28.12
N SER A 38 -34.98 -22.36 -28.06
CA SER A 38 -36.29 -21.71 -28.19
C SER A 38 -37.10 -21.85 -26.88
N LEU A 39 -36.79 -21.01 -25.90
CA LEU A 39 -37.47 -21.00 -24.60
C LEU A 39 -38.96 -20.63 -24.78
N HIS A 40 -39.82 -21.48 -24.25
CA HIS A 40 -41.26 -21.26 -24.13
C HIS A 40 -41.56 -21.00 -22.64
N PRO A 41 -41.48 -19.76 -22.14
CA PRO A 41 -41.89 -19.47 -20.77
C PRO A 41 -43.36 -19.86 -20.61
N LEU A 42 -43.64 -20.74 -19.64
CA LEU A 42 -44.97 -21.24 -19.34
C LEU A 42 -45.92 -20.04 -19.10
N HIS A 43 -47.12 -20.12 -19.68
CA HIS A 43 -48.11 -19.02 -19.81
C HIS A 43 -47.82 -17.96 -20.91
N GLY A 44 -47.50 -18.40 -22.14
CA GLY A 44 -47.70 -17.55 -23.32
C GLY A 44 -47.30 -18.15 -24.68
N HIS A 45 -48.10 -17.92 -25.73
CA HIS A 45 -47.82 -18.33 -27.11
C HIS A 45 -46.69 -17.51 -27.80
N LYS A 46 -45.53 -17.34 -27.15
CA LYS A 46 -44.45 -16.43 -27.57
C LYS A 46 -43.07 -17.06 -27.37
N ALA A 47 -42.58 -17.79 -28.37
CA ALA A 47 -41.23 -18.33 -28.38
C ALA A 47 -40.17 -17.23 -28.26
N VAL A 48 -39.18 -17.46 -27.39
CA VAL A 48 -37.98 -16.62 -27.21
C VAL A 48 -36.77 -17.40 -27.70
N PHE A 49 -36.08 -16.85 -28.69
CA PHE A 49 -34.83 -17.41 -29.24
C PHE A 49 -33.64 -16.92 -28.42
N ARG A 50 -32.78 -17.87 -28.04
CA ARG A 50 -31.45 -17.66 -27.46
C ARG A 50 -30.44 -17.58 -28.61
N ILE A 51 -29.78 -16.43 -28.74
CA ILE A 51 -28.77 -16.15 -29.75
C ILE A 51 -27.42 -16.10 -29.04
N GLU A 52 -26.51 -16.99 -29.39
CA GLU A 52 -25.11 -16.96 -28.96
C GLU A 52 -24.31 -16.14 -29.98
N CYS A 53 -23.57 -15.15 -29.48
CA CYS A 53 -22.70 -14.29 -30.27
C CYS A 53 -21.24 -14.53 -29.86
N GLU A 54 -20.36 -14.73 -30.84
CA GLU A 54 -18.91 -14.85 -30.68
C GLU A 54 -18.21 -13.87 -31.63
N TYR A 55 -17.37 -12.99 -31.09
CA TYR A 55 -16.57 -12.04 -31.87
C TYR A 55 -15.09 -12.45 -31.87
N ALA A 56 -14.44 -12.30 -33.03
CA ALA A 56 -12.99 -12.47 -33.22
C ALA A 56 -12.43 -13.77 -32.58
N ASN A 57 -12.91 -14.92 -33.05
CA ASN A 57 -12.47 -16.27 -32.65
C ASN A 57 -12.57 -16.60 -31.15
N GLY A 58 -13.34 -15.83 -30.37
CA GLY A 58 -13.60 -16.12 -28.94
C GLY A 58 -13.28 -14.97 -27.99
N ALA A 59 -12.62 -13.91 -28.46
CA ALA A 59 -12.22 -12.76 -27.65
C ALA A 59 -13.39 -12.10 -26.89
N ALA A 60 -14.60 -12.12 -27.46
CA ALA A 60 -15.82 -11.83 -26.72
C ALA A 60 -16.93 -12.84 -27.06
N ARG A 61 -17.61 -13.34 -26.03
CA ARG A 61 -18.79 -14.21 -26.12
C ARG A 61 -19.91 -13.67 -25.21
N TRP A 62 -21.12 -13.59 -25.73
CA TRP A 62 -22.31 -13.19 -24.95
C TRP A 62 -23.59 -13.79 -25.54
N VAL A 63 -24.69 -13.73 -24.77
CA VAL A 63 -25.97 -14.34 -25.13
C VAL A 63 -27.09 -13.31 -25.17
N VAL A 64 -27.82 -13.27 -26.27
CA VAL A 64 -28.89 -12.30 -26.55
C VAL A 64 -30.23 -13.02 -26.71
N TYR A 65 -31.27 -12.55 -26.01
CA TYR A 65 -32.61 -13.15 -26.06
C TYR A 65 -33.59 -12.26 -26.84
N ARG A 66 -34.22 -12.82 -27.88
CA ARG A 66 -35.11 -12.11 -28.83
C ARG A 66 -36.36 -12.93 -29.16
N GLN A 67 -37.48 -12.26 -29.43
CA GLN A 67 -38.70 -12.89 -29.95
C GLN A 67 -38.82 -12.61 -31.45
N LEU A 68 -39.61 -13.41 -32.17
CA LEU A 68 -39.84 -13.23 -33.61
C LEU A 68 -40.31 -11.81 -34.00
N ARG A 69 -41.04 -11.12 -33.11
CA ARG A 69 -41.45 -9.72 -33.32
C ARG A 69 -40.28 -8.74 -33.38
N ASP A 70 -39.17 -9.02 -32.69
CA ASP A 70 -37.97 -8.20 -32.76
C ASP A 70 -37.25 -8.40 -34.10
N PHE A 71 -37.17 -9.64 -34.60
CA PHE A 71 -36.64 -9.95 -35.95
C PHE A 71 -37.48 -9.29 -37.05
N LEU A 72 -38.82 -9.35 -36.95
CA LEU A 72 -39.72 -8.67 -37.87
C LEU A 72 -39.54 -7.14 -37.83
N SER A 73 -39.43 -6.55 -36.64
CA SER A 73 -39.19 -5.10 -36.48
C SER A 73 -37.81 -4.65 -36.99
N LEU A 74 -36.82 -5.55 -37.03
CA LEU A 74 -35.52 -5.31 -37.65
C LEU A 74 -35.65 -5.35 -39.17
N HIS A 75 -36.32 -6.38 -39.71
CA HIS A 75 -36.55 -6.54 -41.16
C HIS A 75 -37.34 -5.38 -41.75
N THR A 76 -38.49 -5.02 -41.16
CA THR A 76 -39.34 -3.93 -41.68
C THR A 76 -38.65 -2.57 -41.63
N HIS A 77 -37.68 -2.36 -40.73
CA HIS A 77 -36.87 -1.15 -40.74
C HIS A 77 -35.89 -1.11 -41.91
N TYR A 78 -35.19 -2.22 -42.18
CA TYR A 78 -34.23 -2.27 -43.30
C TYR A 78 -34.92 -2.25 -44.65
N THR A 79 -36.10 -2.88 -44.82
CA THR A 79 -36.86 -2.74 -46.07
C THR A 79 -37.37 -1.32 -46.29
N LEU A 80 -37.89 -0.65 -45.25
CA LEU A 80 -38.30 0.76 -45.35
C LEU A 80 -37.11 1.70 -45.62
N SER A 81 -36.02 1.60 -44.87
CA SER A 81 -34.81 2.43 -45.07
C SER A 81 -34.21 2.22 -46.47
N ASN A 82 -34.20 0.99 -47.01
CA ASN A 82 -33.75 0.73 -48.38
C ASN A 82 -34.67 1.39 -49.43
N VAL A 83 -36.00 1.24 -49.28
CA VAL A 83 -37.00 1.89 -50.16
C VAL A 83 -36.87 3.42 -50.16
N TYR A 84 -36.61 4.04 -49.01
CA TYR A 84 -36.41 5.49 -48.92
C TYR A 84 -35.03 5.96 -49.42
N ASN A 85 -33.94 5.26 -49.10
CA ASN A 85 -32.58 5.73 -49.37
C ASN A 85 -32.02 5.39 -50.76
N ARG A 86 -32.70 4.53 -51.55
CA ARG A 86 -32.31 4.15 -52.93
C ARG A 86 -30.82 3.77 -53.10
N LYS A 87 -30.25 3.01 -52.15
CA LYS A 87 -28.89 2.47 -52.23
C LYS A 87 -28.95 0.95 -52.38
N VAL A 88 -28.37 0.44 -53.46
CA VAL A 88 -28.53 -0.94 -53.92
C VAL A 88 -27.68 -1.91 -53.10
N GLU A 89 -28.33 -2.89 -52.48
CA GLU A 89 -27.87 -4.28 -52.46
C GLU A 89 -29.04 -5.22 -52.07
N THR A 90 -28.92 -6.52 -52.36
CA THR A 90 -30.00 -7.49 -52.17
C THR A 90 -30.18 -7.85 -50.69
N LEU A 91 -31.13 -7.19 -50.02
CA LEU A 91 -31.58 -7.63 -48.68
C LEU A 91 -32.12 -9.07 -48.75
N PRO A 92 -31.81 -9.93 -47.76
CA PRO A 92 -32.38 -11.26 -47.70
C PRO A 92 -33.88 -11.22 -47.40
N ASP A 93 -34.65 -12.06 -48.10
CA ASP A 93 -36.06 -12.29 -47.83
C ASP A 93 -36.28 -12.76 -46.38
N PHE A 94 -37.32 -12.24 -45.71
CA PHE A 94 -37.64 -12.72 -44.37
C PHE A 94 -38.09 -14.19 -44.42
N PRO A 95 -37.55 -15.10 -43.59
CA PRO A 95 -37.84 -16.52 -43.67
C PRO A 95 -39.31 -16.81 -43.32
N LYS A 96 -40.15 -17.01 -44.35
CA LYS A 96 -41.60 -17.26 -44.22
C LYS A 96 -41.90 -18.52 -43.39
N THR A 97 -40.97 -19.50 -43.41
CA THR A 97 -40.93 -20.70 -42.55
C THR A 97 -40.92 -20.40 -41.05
N SER A 98 -40.51 -19.20 -40.64
CA SER A 98 -40.41 -18.82 -39.23
C SER A 98 -41.70 -18.28 -38.62
N LEU A 99 -42.73 -17.99 -39.44
CA LEU A 99 -43.99 -17.37 -39.01
C LEU A 99 -44.99 -18.41 -38.48
N PRO A 100 -45.44 -18.36 -37.20
CA PRO A 100 -46.36 -19.35 -36.62
C PRO A 100 -47.74 -19.47 -37.28
N TYR A 101 -48.11 -18.53 -38.16
CA TYR A 101 -49.45 -18.43 -38.73
C TYR A 101 -49.54 -18.96 -40.18
N PHE A 102 -48.42 -19.22 -40.85
CA PHE A 102 -48.44 -19.84 -42.18
C PHE A 102 -48.43 -21.37 -42.06
N LYS A 103 -49.61 -21.97 -42.20
CA LYS A 103 -49.83 -23.43 -42.32
C LYS A 103 -49.31 -23.99 -43.65
N PHE A 104 -48.05 -23.73 -44.00
CA PHE A 104 -47.48 -24.09 -45.31
C PHE A 104 -47.30 -25.61 -45.50
N LEU A 105 -47.27 -26.38 -44.42
CA LEU A 105 -47.26 -27.85 -44.42
C LEU A 105 -48.58 -28.44 -43.91
N ARG A 106 -49.68 -28.08 -44.56
CA ARG A 106 -50.84 -28.99 -44.71
C ARG A 106 -51.12 -29.38 -46.17
N THR A 107 -50.17 -29.05 -47.06
CA THR A 107 -50.26 -29.16 -48.52
C THR A 107 -49.38 -30.26 -49.11
N GLN A 108 -48.50 -30.88 -48.32
CA GLN A 108 -47.62 -31.99 -48.73
C GLN A 108 -47.40 -33.00 -47.59
N GLY A 109 -48.39 -33.87 -47.35
CA GLY A 109 -48.23 -35.27 -46.90
C GLY A 109 -47.61 -35.63 -45.53
N HIS A 110 -46.69 -34.85 -44.97
CA HIS A 110 -45.88 -35.25 -43.81
C HIS A 110 -46.14 -34.39 -42.56
N GLU A 111 -46.40 -35.05 -41.43
CA GLU A 111 -46.43 -34.41 -40.11
C GLU A 111 -45.01 -34.17 -39.60
N VAL A 112 -44.47 -32.97 -39.83
CA VAL A 112 -43.17 -32.57 -39.30
C VAL A 112 -43.22 -32.45 -37.78
N GLY A 113 -42.38 -33.23 -37.09
CA GLY A 113 -42.33 -33.24 -35.62
C GLY A 113 -41.99 -31.86 -35.03
N ARG A 114 -42.63 -31.51 -33.90
CA ARG A 114 -42.51 -30.19 -33.26
C ARG A 114 -41.06 -29.75 -32.98
N ALA A 115 -40.18 -30.69 -32.64
CA ALA A 115 -38.75 -30.44 -32.40
C ALA A 115 -37.99 -30.13 -33.71
N GLU A 116 -38.34 -30.79 -34.81
CA GLU A 116 -37.75 -30.57 -36.13
C GLU A 116 -38.22 -29.25 -36.76
N PHE A 117 -39.50 -28.91 -36.61
CA PHE A 117 -40.00 -27.59 -36.98
C PHE A 117 -39.23 -26.48 -36.24
N ALA A 118 -39.00 -26.65 -34.93
CA ALA A 118 -38.18 -25.73 -34.14
C ALA A 118 -36.70 -25.71 -34.56
N ARG A 119 -36.14 -26.82 -35.07
CA ARG A 119 -34.78 -26.86 -35.67
C ARG A 119 -34.74 -26.03 -36.96
N MET A 120 -35.66 -26.26 -37.90
CA MET A 120 -35.74 -25.51 -39.17
C MET A 120 -36.04 -24.03 -38.97
N GLN A 121 -36.87 -23.66 -37.97
CA GLN A 121 -37.13 -22.27 -37.61
C GLN A 121 -35.86 -21.56 -37.12
N ARG A 122 -35.05 -22.21 -36.25
CA ARG A 122 -33.77 -21.66 -35.77
C ARG A 122 -32.79 -21.44 -36.93
N GLN A 123 -32.54 -22.47 -37.73
CA GLN A 123 -31.62 -22.41 -38.88
C GLN A 123 -32.06 -21.38 -39.93
N SER A 124 -33.36 -21.23 -40.17
CA SER A 124 -33.90 -20.20 -41.08
C SER A 124 -33.63 -18.77 -40.58
N LEU A 125 -33.77 -18.53 -39.28
CA LEU A 125 -33.50 -17.22 -38.66
C LEU A 125 -32.00 -16.92 -38.55
N GLU A 126 -31.17 -17.94 -38.36
CA GLU A 126 -29.70 -17.85 -38.33
C GLU A 126 -29.16 -17.45 -39.70
N ASN A 127 -29.55 -18.17 -40.76
CA ASN A 127 -29.22 -17.84 -42.15
C ASN A 127 -29.68 -16.43 -42.54
N TYR A 128 -30.87 -16.01 -42.09
CA TYR A 128 -31.38 -14.65 -42.29
C TYR A 128 -30.49 -13.58 -41.62
N LEU A 129 -30.05 -13.78 -40.37
CA LEU A 129 -29.13 -12.85 -39.69
C LEU A 129 -27.77 -12.78 -40.39
N ILE A 130 -27.22 -13.91 -40.85
CA ILE A 130 -25.95 -13.96 -41.59
C ILE A 130 -26.07 -13.21 -42.93
N GLY A 131 -27.18 -13.37 -43.66
CA GLY A 131 -27.46 -12.61 -44.87
C GLY A 131 -27.60 -11.11 -44.60
N LEU A 132 -28.30 -10.73 -43.53
CA LEU A 132 -28.51 -9.32 -43.16
C LEU A 132 -27.21 -8.65 -42.71
N ILE A 133 -26.33 -9.37 -42.03
CA ILE A 133 -24.97 -8.90 -41.70
C ILE A 133 -24.22 -8.57 -42.99
N ARG A 134 -24.19 -9.47 -43.98
CA ARG A 134 -23.46 -9.27 -45.25
C ARG A 134 -23.97 -8.04 -46.01
N ALA A 135 -25.28 -7.83 -46.08
CA ALA A 135 -25.88 -6.68 -46.77
C ALA A 135 -25.73 -5.33 -46.05
N VAL A 136 -25.53 -5.31 -44.72
CA VAL A 136 -25.53 -4.08 -43.91
C VAL A 136 -24.13 -3.74 -43.34
N MET A 137 -23.16 -4.66 -43.37
CA MET A 137 -21.86 -4.50 -42.70
C MET A 137 -21.03 -3.28 -43.14
N PHE A 138 -21.25 -2.73 -44.33
CA PHE A 138 -20.57 -1.52 -44.80
C PHE A 138 -21.43 -0.24 -44.71
N HIS A 139 -22.69 -0.30 -44.29
CA HIS A 139 -23.59 0.86 -44.21
C HIS A 139 -23.72 1.42 -42.77
N PRO A 140 -23.79 2.76 -42.55
CA PRO A 140 -23.95 3.35 -41.21
C PRO A 140 -25.17 2.87 -40.42
N ALA A 141 -26.23 2.44 -41.12
CA ALA A 141 -27.39 1.78 -40.51
C ALA A 141 -27.06 0.44 -39.80
N SER A 142 -25.80 -0.02 -39.81
CA SER A 142 -25.30 -1.12 -38.96
C SER A 142 -25.54 -0.88 -37.47
N ASN A 143 -25.67 0.37 -37.02
CA ASN A 143 -25.98 0.71 -35.62
C ASN A 143 -27.25 0.04 -35.09
N ARG A 144 -28.30 -0.12 -35.91
CA ARG A 144 -29.53 -0.79 -35.49
C ARG A 144 -29.37 -2.31 -35.34
N LEU A 145 -28.49 -2.91 -36.15
CA LEU A 145 -28.11 -4.33 -36.05
C LEU A 145 -27.19 -4.57 -34.84
N SER A 146 -26.19 -3.71 -34.60
CA SER A 146 -25.39 -3.71 -33.37
C SER A 146 -26.28 -3.54 -32.13
N GLY A 147 -27.28 -2.65 -32.19
CA GLY A 147 -28.30 -2.49 -31.16
C GLY A 147 -29.19 -3.72 -30.94
N PHE A 148 -29.51 -4.47 -32.01
CA PHE A 148 -30.22 -5.75 -31.90
C PHE A 148 -29.35 -6.86 -31.29
N LEU A 149 -28.04 -6.84 -31.55
CA LEU A 149 -27.05 -7.83 -31.10
C LEU A 149 -26.36 -7.45 -29.77
N GLU A 150 -26.69 -6.30 -29.19
CA GLU A 150 -26.13 -5.79 -27.92
C GLU A 150 -24.63 -5.47 -27.96
N ILE A 151 -24.14 -4.95 -29.09
CA ILE A 151 -22.74 -4.56 -29.35
C ILE A 151 -22.56 -3.04 -29.28
N SER A 152 -21.49 -2.58 -28.63
CA SER A 152 -20.97 -1.20 -28.66
C SER A 152 -19.45 -1.16 -28.94
N ALA A 153 -18.92 0.04 -29.23
CA ALA A 153 -17.50 0.29 -29.43
C ALA A 153 -16.70 -0.16 -28.19
N LEU A 154 -17.16 0.26 -27.01
CA LEU A 154 -16.56 -0.13 -25.74
C LEU A 154 -16.58 -1.64 -25.50
N SER A 155 -17.65 -2.36 -25.91
CA SER A 155 -17.70 -3.82 -25.76
C SER A 155 -16.66 -4.57 -26.61
N ILE A 156 -16.12 -3.93 -27.65
CA ILE A 156 -15.07 -4.48 -28.53
C ILE A 156 -13.68 -4.05 -28.06
N ALA A 157 -13.50 -2.81 -27.61
CA ALA A 157 -12.26 -2.39 -26.94
C ALA A 157 -11.99 -3.29 -25.70
N LEU A 158 -13.01 -3.48 -24.87
CA LEU A 158 -12.98 -4.39 -23.72
C LEU A 158 -13.08 -5.89 -24.08
N ALA A 159 -12.97 -6.26 -25.35
CA ALA A 159 -12.81 -7.67 -25.75
C ALA A 159 -11.33 -8.09 -25.70
N GLN A 160 -10.40 -7.15 -25.82
CA GLN A 160 -8.96 -7.44 -25.70
C GLN A 160 -8.55 -7.58 -24.23
N SER A 161 -9.05 -6.71 -23.35
CA SER A 161 -8.85 -6.80 -21.89
C SER A 161 -9.61 -7.95 -21.22
N GLY A 162 -10.49 -8.65 -21.95
CA GLY A 162 -11.37 -9.68 -21.40
C GLY A 162 -12.50 -9.16 -20.50
N GLY A 163 -13.14 -10.10 -19.80
CA GLY A 163 -14.29 -9.87 -18.92
C GLY A 163 -15.66 -10.05 -19.61
N ALA A 164 -16.62 -10.65 -18.92
CA ALA A 164 -17.94 -11.01 -19.43
C ALA A 164 -18.90 -9.82 -19.60
N GLN A 165 -19.77 -9.89 -20.61
CA GLN A 165 -20.91 -8.99 -20.81
C GLN A 165 -22.23 -9.73 -20.61
N TYR A 166 -22.95 -9.38 -19.54
CA TYR A 166 -24.22 -10.04 -19.16
C TYR A 166 -25.44 -9.49 -19.91
N LYS A 167 -25.43 -8.18 -20.23
CA LYS A 167 -26.55 -7.47 -20.86
C LYS A 167 -26.06 -6.12 -21.39
N ALA A 168 -26.48 -5.68 -22.58
CA ALA A 168 -26.28 -4.29 -23.01
C ALA A 168 -27.51 -3.69 -23.73
N GLY A 169 -27.52 -2.37 -23.91
CA GLY A 169 -28.56 -1.66 -24.65
C GLY A 169 -28.99 -0.33 -24.04
N TYR A 170 -29.96 0.32 -24.69
CA TYR A 170 -30.51 1.58 -24.21
C TYR A 170 -31.34 1.41 -22.94
N LEU A 171 -31.02 2.20 -21.92
CA LEU A 171 -31.74 2.35 -20.67
C LEU A 171 -31.82 3.85 -20.35
N ARG A 172 -32.91 4.32 -19.72
CA ARG A 172 -32.92 5.65 -19.10
C ARG A 172 -32.70 5.50 -17.60
N ILE A 173 -31.87 6.37 -17.04
CA ILE A 173 -31.45 6.36 -15.64
C ILE A 173 -31.74 7.72 -15.03
N ASP A 174 -32.64 7.78 -14.05
CA ASP A 174 -32.82 8.97 -13.20
C ASP A 174 -32.24 8.63 -11.80
N ALA A 175 -31.33 9.44 -11.26
CA ALA A 175 -30.95 9.29 -9.85
C ALA A 175 -32.15 9.62 -8.94
N SER A 176 -32.45 8.77 -7.94
CA SER A 176 -33.54 9.04 -7.00
C SER A 176 -33.03 9.89 -5.83
N GLY A 177 -33.43 11.16 -5.80
CA GLY A 177 -33.02 12.10 -4.76
C GLY A 177 -33.45 11.67 -3.36
N GLY A 178 -32.52 11.77 -2.40
CA GLY A 178 -32.74 11.44 -0.99
C GLY A 178 -31.46 11.11 -0.21
N ARG A 179 -30.46 10.49 -0.86
CA ARG A 179 -29.16 10.17 -0.25
C ARG A 179 -27.99 10.54 -1.18
N GLY A 180 -27.28 11.63 -0.88
CA GLY A 180 -25.90 11.94 -1.32
C GLY A 180 -25.56 12.04 -2.83
N GLY A 181 -25.76 10.96 -3.58
CA GLY A 181 -25.15 10.76 -4.90
C GLY A 181 -25.77 11.56 -6.04
N SER A 182 -24.93 12.34 -6.73
CA SER A 182 -25.20 12.76 -8.12
C SER A 182 -24.76 11.64 -9.08
N PHE A 183 -25.54 11.41 -10.14
CA PHE A 183 -25.18 10.48 -11.22
C PHE A 183 -24.87 11.27 -12.51
N GLY A 184 -23.78 10.88 -13.16
CA GLY A 184 -23.08 11.68 -14.15
C GLY A 184 -22.33 12.87 -13.55
N ARG A 185 -21.47 13.50 -14.36
CA ARG A 185 -20.66 14.70 -14.01
C ARG A 185 -21.50 15.78 -13.32
N LYS A 186 -20.94 16.48 -12.33
CA LYS A 186 -21.64 17.57 -11.59
C LYS A 186 -22.29 18.61 -12.51
N ALA A 187 -21.58 19.02 -13.56
CA ALA A 187 -22.00 20.00 -14.56
C ALA A 187 -23.00 19.48 -15.63
N ALA A 188 -23.33 18.18 -15.65
CA ALA A 188 -24.22 17.61 -16.68
C ALA A 188 -25.65 18.17 -16.58
N SER A 189 -26.25 18.51 -17.72
CA SER A 189 -27.54 19.23 -17.74
C SER A 189 -28.73 18.33 -17.33
N ARG A 190 -29.82 18.94 -16.84
CA ARG A 190 -31.05 18.21 -16.49
C ARG A 190 -31.71 17.51 -17.69
N LYS A 191 -31.44 17.97 -18.91
CA LYS A 191 -31.84 17.32 -20.17
C LYS A 191 -30.95 16.09 -20.41
N GLU A 192 -29.64 16.29 -20.44
CA GLU A 192 -28.63 15.24 -20.66
C GLU A 192 -28.77 14.07 -19.69
N ARG A 193 -29.02 14.34 -18.40
CA ARG A 193 -29.26 13.33 -17.36
C ARG A 193 -30.55 12.51 -17.55
N ARG A 194 -31.47 12.91 -18.44
CA ARG A 194 -32.80 12.26 -18.64
C ARG A 194 -32.96 11.58 -20.00
N GLU A 195 -31.94 11.62 -20.83
CA GLU A 195 -31.93 10.94 -22.14
C GLU A 195 -31.74 9.42 -21.96
N HIS A 196 -32.11 8.64 -22.98
CA HIS A 196 -31.79 7.22 -23.02
C HIS A 196 -30.31 7.06 -23.38
N LYS A 197 -29.56 6.32 -22.59
CA LYS A 197 -28.11 6.12 -22.74
C LYS A 197 -27.79 4.67 -22.99
N TRP A 198 -26.72 4.38 -23.72
CA TRP A 198 -26.30 3.01 -23.95
C TRP A 198 -25.58 2.48 -22.71
N CYS A 199 -26.10 1.41 -22.12
CA CYS A 199 -25.59 0.83 -20.88
C CYS A 199 -25.10 -0.60 -21.14
N ALA A 200 -24.16 -1.10 -20.32
CA ALA A 200 -23.74 -2.50 -20.31
C ALA A 200 -23.45 -3.01 -18.89
N VAL A 201 -23.98 -4.20 -18.57
CA VAL A 201 -23.65 -4.96 -17.36
C VAL A 201 -22.40 -5.78 -17.65
N ARG A 202 -21.33 -5.49 -16.90
CA ARG A 202 -20.10 -6.28 -16.80
C ARG A 202 -20.10 -7.02 -15.46
N GLU A 203 -19.05 -7.78 -15.18
CA GLU A 203 -18.95 -8.67 -14.01
C GLU A 203 -19.18 -7.95 -12.67
N SER A 204 -18.50 -6.82 -12.45
CA SER A 204 -18.51 -6.12 -11.15
C SER A 204 -19.03 -4.67 -11.21
N TYR A 205 -19.65 -4.28 -12.34
CA TYR A 205 -20.17 -2.93 -12.57
C TYR A 205 -21.19 -2.83 -13.74
N LEU A 206 -21.97 -1.75 -13.72
CA LEU A 206 -22.81 -1.25 -14.81
C LEU A 206 -22.17 0.03 -15.40
N VAL A 207 -21.73 -0.03 -16.66
CA VAL A 207 -21.16 1.13 -17.38
C VAL A 207 -22.20 1.82 -18.26
N VAL A 208 -22.09 3.16 -18.38
CA VAL A 208 -22.98 4.00 -19.19
C VAL A 208 -22.16 4.85 -20.16
N MET A 209 -22.49 4.77 -21.46
CA MET A 209 -22.00 5.60 -22.57
C MET A 209 -23.13 6.53 -23.05
N LYS A 210 -22.85 7.65 -23.74
CA LYS A 210 -23.95 8.41 -24.37
C LYS A 210 -24.53 7.62 -25.55
N GLU A 211 -23.64 7.12 -26.40
CA GLU A 211 -23.96 6.40 -27.64
C GLU A 211 -23.22 5.05 -27.73
N PRO A 212 -23.73 4.06 -28.47
CA PRO A 212 -23.04 2.78 -28.66
C PRO A 212 -21.76 2.88 -29.52
N GLY A 213 -21.56 3.97 -30.28
CA GLY A 213 -20.35 4.22 -31.07
C GLY A 213 -19.23 4.93 -30.31
N GLU A 214 -19.44 5.28 -29.04
CA GLU A 214 -18.51 6.07 -28.22
C GLU A 214 -17.64 5.15 -27.33
N LEU A 215 -16.39 5.56 -27.05
CA LEU A 215 -15.56 4.95 -26.00
C LEU A 215 -15.60 5.74 -24.67
N ASP A 216 -15.93 7.04 -24.73
CA ASP A 216 -15.96 7.90 -23.55
C ASP A 216 -17.08 7.50 -22.59
N VAL A 217 -16.69 7.14 -21.37
CA VAL A 217 -17.61 6.70 -20.32
C VAL A 217 -18.29 7.92 -19.67
N TRP A 218 -19.62 7.85 -19.56
CA TRP A 218 -20.46 8.91 -18.99
C TRP A 218 -20.65 8.79 -17.47
N ASP A 219 -20.79 7.55 -16.95
CA ASP A 219 -20.63 7.19 -15.53
C ASP A 219 -20.50 5.64 -15.38
N VAL A 220 -20.01 5.17 -14.22
CA VAL A 220 -19.85 3.76 -13.83
C VAL A 220 -20.47 3.50 -12.47
N PHE A 221 -21.52 2.67 -12.42
CA PHE A 221 -22.11 2.21 -11.16
C PHE A 221 -21.45 0.87 -10.75
N LEU A 222 -20.72 0.87 -9.63
CA LEU A 222 -20.02 -0.32 -9.12
C LEU A 222 -20.97 -1.22 -8.31
N PHE A 223 -20.76 -2.53 -8.36
CA PHE A 223 -21.34 -3.46 -7.39
C PHE A 223 -20.43 -3.52 -6.14
N ASP A 224 -21.05 -3.59 -4.97
CA ASP A 224 -20.41 -3.55 -3.65
C ASP A 224 -21.22 -4.40 -2.63
N PRO A 225 -20.78 -4.55 -1.36
CA PRO A 225 -21.48 -5.34 -0.34
C PRO A 225 -22.95 -4.96 -0.11
N ASP A 226 -23.32 -3.71 -0.41
CA ASP A 226 -24.68 -3.19 -0.22
C ASP A 226 -25.57 -3.31 -1.46
N PHE A 227 -25.07 -3.87 -2.57
CA PHE A 227 -25.77 -3.93 -3.85
C PHE A 227 -27.11 -4.66 -3.77
N LYS A 228 -28.21 -3.93 -4.05
CA LYS A 228 -29.60 -4.41 -3.96
C LYS A 228 -30.41 -3.99 -5.19
N ILE A 229 -31.32 -4.87 -5.62
CA ILE A 229 -32.22 -4.65 -6.76
C ILE A 229 -33.67 -4.63 -6.27
N GLU A 230 -34.34 -3.48 -6.35
CA GLU A 230 -35.74 -3.35 -5.93
C GLU A 230 -36.71 -3.46 -7.11
N ARG A 231 -37.56 -4.48 -7.05
CA ARG A 231 -38.71 -4.68 -7.94
C ARG A 231 -39.94 -3.99 -7.33
N PRO A 232 -40.67 -3.09 -8.02
CA PRO A 232 -41.83 -2.43 -7.42
C PRO A 232 -42.96 -3.41 -7.07
N LYS A 233 -43.38 -3.43 -5.79
CA LYS A 233 -44.52 -4.26 -5.35
C LYS A 233 -45.81 -3.82 -6.07
N ARG A 234 -46.41 -4.71 -6.86
CA ARG A 234 -47.73 -4.49 -7.47
C ARG A 234 -48.82 -4.61 -6.40
N TYR A 235 -49.35 -3.47 -5.94
CA TYR A 235 -50.68 -3.46 -5.34
C TYR A 235 -51.72 -3.75 -6.44
N TYR A 236 -52.14 -5.00 -6.53
CA TYR A 236 -53.27 -5.38 -7.39
C TYR A 236 -54.56 -4.76 -6.85
N ARG A 237 -55.38 -4.26 -7.77
CA ARG A 237 -56.66 -3.61 -7.44
C ARG A 237 -57.70 -4.71 -7.21
N ALA A 238 -57.87 -5.15 -5.97
CA ALA A 238 -59.00 -5.99 -5.60
C ALA A 238 -60.30 -5.18 -5.76
N GLY A 239 -61.23 -5.67 -6.59
CA GLY A 239 -62.50 -5.01 -6.86
C GLY A 239 -63.18 -5.60 -8.10
N LEU A 240 -64.47 -5.92 -7.97
CA LEU A 240 -65.32 -6.58 -8.96
C LEU A 240 -64.93 -8.04 -9.28
N ASN A 241 -65.31 -8.94 -8.36
CA ASN A 241 -65.96 -10.19 -8.73
C ASN A 241 -67.22 -10.32 -7.85
N LEU A 242 -68.34 -9.81 -8.35
CA LEU A 242 -69.67 -10.14 -7.85
C LEU A 242 -70.11 -11.43 -8.55
N LEU A 243 -70.88 -12.28 -7.87
CA LEU A 243 -71.42 -13.56 -8.40
C LEU A 243 -70.39 -14.68 -8.64
N HIS A 244 -70.11 -15.47 -7.60
CA HIS A 244 -70.46 -16.90 -7.63
C HIS A 244 -70.58 -17.48 -6.21
N ALA A 245 -71.29 -18.60 -6.07
CA ALA A 245 -71.80 -19.09 -4.78
C ALA A 245 -71.00 -20.27 -4.17
N SER A 246 -71.07 -20.33 -2.84
CA SER A 246 -70.93 -21.48 -1.93
C SER A 246 -70.50 -22.86 -2.45
N SER A 247 -69.48 -23.44 -1.82
CA SER A 247 -69.56 -24.78 -1.20
C SER A 247 -68.41 -24.99 -0.20
N SER A 248 -68.56 -25.96 0.70
CA SER A 248 -67.69 -26.23 1.85
C SER A 248 -66.80 -27.47 1.65
N GLY A 249 -65.66 -27.52 2.33
CA GLY A 249 -64.82 -28.71 2.45
C GLY A 249 -63.67 -28.50 3.43
N SER A 250 -63.54 -29.38 4.43
CA SER A 250 -62.52 -29.32 5.48
C SER A 250 -61.67 -30.59 5.50
N SER A 251 -60.39 -30.46 5.85
CA SER A 251 -59.57 -31.49 6.53
C SER A 251 -58.16 -30.95 6.81
N SER A 252 -57.43 -31.65 7.67
CA SER A 252 -56.13 -31.27 8.23
C SER A 252 -55.22 -32.50 8.29
N SER A 253 -53.90 -32.33 8.13
CA SER A 253 -52.91 -32.58 9.21
C SER A 253 -51.45 -32.68 8.71
N ASP A 254 -50.54 -32.57 9.67
CA ASP A 254 -49.20 -33.17 9.78
C ASP A 254 -48.02 -32.76 8.87
N MET A 255 -46.87 -32.65 9.54
CA MET A 255 -45.50 -32.49 9.05
C MET A 255 -44.57 -33.36 9.92
N PRO A 256 -43.54 -33.99 9.34
CA PRO A 256 -42.25 -34.04 10.03
C PRO A 256 -41.06 -33.69 9.12
N SER A 257 -39.87 -33.60 9.72
CA SER A 257 -38.67 -32.96 9.17
C SER A 257 -37.75 -33.88 8.38
N GLY A 258 -36.96 -33.30 7.46
CA GLY A 258 -35.86 -33.98 6.78
C GLY A 258 -34.98 -33.02 5.96
N ARG A 259 -33.67 -32.97 6.23
CA ARG A 259 -32.71 -32.13 5.49
C ARG A 259 -32.35 -32.76 4.13
N ARG A 260 -32.49 -31.98 3.04
CA ARG A 260 -31.68 -32.07 1.80
C ARG A 260 -31.81 -30.74 1.04
N THR A 261 -30.70 -30.21 0.54
CA THR A 261 -30.66 -28.98 -0.27
C THR A 261 -30.68 -29.31 -1.76
N PRO A 262 -31.73 -28.94 -2.52
CA PRO A 262 -31.75 -29.10 -3.97
C PRO A 262 -31.18 -27.86 -4.69
N VAL A 263 -30.50 -28.08 -5.82
CA VAL A 263 -30.17 -27.02 -6.78
C VAL A 263 -31.46 -26.60 -7.47
N LEU A 264 -31.79 -25.31 -7.46
CA LEU A 264 -33.05 -24.79 -8.01
C LEU A 264 -32.96 -24.54 -9.53
N ASP A 265 -33.76 -25.29 -10.28
CA ASP A 265 -34.12 -24.98 -11.67
C ASP A 265 -34.99 -23.71 -11.72
N PRO A 266 -34.71 -22.69 -12.56
CA PRO A 266 -35.52 -21.47 -12.68
C PRO A 266 -36.97 -21.62 -13.17
N SER A 267 -37.55 -22.83 -13.16
CA SER A 267 -38.87 -23.14 -13.73
C SER A 267 -40.01 -23.27 -12.71
N THR A 268 -39.73 -23.53 -11.43
CA THR A 268 -40.73 -23.83 -10.41
C THR A 268 -40.99 -22.68 -9.43
N ASN A 269 -42.12 -21.97 -9.59
CA ASN A 269 -42.66 -21.08 -8.55
C ASN A 269 -43.59 -21.87 -7.62
N THR A 270 -43.12 -22.22 -6.42
CA THR A 270 -43.95 -22.63 -5.28
C THR A 270 -43.38 -22.00 -4.02
N ASP A 271 -44.16 -21.15 -3.37
CA ASP A 271 -43.77 -20.31 -2.23
C ASP A 271 -44.41 -20.89 -0.95
N PRO A 272 -43.63 -21.45 0.00
CA PRO A 272 -44.16 -22.03 1.23
C PRO A 272 -44.18 -21.02 2.39
N LEU A 273 -45.07 -21.27 3.36
CA LEU A 273 -45.21 -20.56 4.64
C LEU A 273 -45.77 -19.12 4.54
N ILE A 274 -47.10 -19.03 4.53
CA ILE A 274 -47.80 -17.92 5.19
C ILE A 274 -47.98 -18.33 6.66
N GLU A 275 -47.20 -17.73 7.56
CA GLU A 275 -47.66 -17.55 8.93
C GLU A 275 -48.26 -16.15 9.07
N ALA A 276 -49.41 -16.08 9.75
CA ALA A 276 -50.01 -14.84 10.16
C ALA A 276 -49.85 -14.73 11.67
N ASP A 277 -49.28 -13.62 12.13
CA ASP A 277 -49.53 -13.14 13.49
C ASP A 277 -49.97 -11.67 13.41
N SER A 278 -50.79 -11.27 14.37
CA SER A 278 -51.55 -10.03 14.30
C SER A 278 -51.73 -9.41 15.68
N HIS A 279 -51.04 -8.30 15.91
CA HIS A 279 -51.41 -7.12 16.70
C HIS A 279 -50.20 -6.15 16.61
N ASP A 280 -50.35 -4.83 16.64
CA ASP A 280 -51.20 -4.07 17.55
C ASP A 280 -52.05 -2.97 16.88
N ARG A 281 -53.01 -2.43 17.62
CA ARG A 281 -53.83 -1.27 17.27
C ARG A 281 -53.20 0.00 17.84
N ASN A 282 -53.29 1.10 17.10
CA ASN A 282 -53.54 2.37 17.77
C ASN A 282 -54.46 3.25 16.94
N MET A 283 -55.58 3.65 17.55
CA MET A 283 -56.54 4.62 17.02
C MET A 283 -56.37 5.91 17.82
N ASN A 284 -56.04 6.98 17.12
CA ASN A 284 -56.33 8.40 17.36
C ASN A 284 -55.39 9.18 16.39
N ASP A 285 -55.84 10.10 15.55
CA ASP A 285 -56.73 11.21 15.91
C ASP A 285 -57.65 11.69 14.77
N LEU A 286 -58.58 12.60 15.09
CA LEU A 286 -59.57 13.12 14.15
C LEU A 286 -59.16 14.48 13.54
N GLN A 287 -59.22 14.59 12.20
CA GLN A 287 -60.15 15.50 11.50
C GLN A 287 -59.96 15.47 9.96
N PRO A 288 -61.02 15.69 9.16
CA PRO A 288 -60.94 15.74 7.70
C PRO A 288 -60.86 17.18 7.15
N PRO A 289 -59.77 17.61 6.50
CA PRO A 289 -59.77 18.81 5.66
C PRO A 289 -60.59 18.56 4.40
N ALA A 290 -61.53 19.46 4.10
CA ALA A 290 -62.41 19.34 2.95
C ALA A 290 -61.73 19.80 1.64
N ASP A 291 -61.09 18.87 0.90
CA ASP A 291 -61.02 19.01 -0.56
C ASP A 291 -60.81 17.67 -1.30
N GLY A 292 -61.93 17.00 -1.63
CA GLY A 292 -61.91 15.70 -2.33
C GLY A 292 -61.23 15.74 -3.70
N LYS A 293 -61.20 16.91 -4.35
CA LYS A 293 -60.57 17.09 -5.66
C LYS A 293 -59.04 17.05 -5.58
N GLU A 294 -58.41 17.56 -4.52
CA GLU A 294 -56.95 17.41 -4.38
C GLU A 294 -56.57 16.00 -3.90
N ALA A 295 -57.36 15.37 -3.02
CA ALA A 295 -57.16 13.98 -2.62
C ALA A 295 -57.20 13.02 -3.83
N GLU A 296 -58.18 13.18 -4.73
CA GLU A 296 -58.21 12.47 -6.02
C GLU A 296 -57.01 12.80 -6.91
N ARG A 297 -56.60 14.07 -7.01
CA ARG A 297 -55.46 14.50 -7.85
C ARG A 297 -54.13 13.95 -7.33
N ARG A 298 -53.97 13.81 -6.01
CA ARG A 298 -52.85 13.10 -5.35
C ARG A 298 -52.93 11.58 -5.57
N LYS A 299 -54.11 10.95 -5.48
CA LYS A 299 -54.31 9.52 -5.83
C LYS A 299 -54.00 9.24 -7.30
N ARG A 300 -54.46 10.09 -8.23
CA ARG A 300 -54.14 10.00 -9.68
C ARG A 300 -52.64 10.25 -9.96
N ARG A 301 -51.96 11.13 -9.22
CA ARG A 301 -50.50 11.28 -9.29
C ARG A 301 -49.78 10.00 -8.84
N LYS A 302 -50.01 9.51 -7.61
CA LYS A 302 -49.40 8.27 -7.12
C LYS A 302 -49.68 7.06 -8.03
N ASN A 303 -50.90 6.93 -8.55
CA ASN A 303 -51.26 5.83 -9.46
C ASN A 303 -50.63 5.94 -10.87
N ASN A 304 -50.19 7.13 -11.30
CA ASN A 304 -49.44 7.31 -12.55
C ASN A 304 -47.91 7.22 -12.38
N GLU A 305 -47.38 7.32 -11.16
CA GLU A 305 -45.93 7.31 -10.91
C GLU A 305 -45.31 5.89 -10.87
N VAL A 306 -46.14 4.86 -10.72
CA VAL A 306 -45.75 3.45 -10.91
C VAL A 306 -45.73 3.12 -12.40
N SER A 307 -44.67 3.57 -13.09
CA SER A 307 -44.39 3.16 -14.47
C SER A 307 -44.30 1.63 -14.56
N LYS A 308 -44.98 1.05 -15.56
CA LYS A 308 -45.10 -0.41 -15.72
C LYS A 308 -43.77 -1.14 -15.95
N HIS A 309 -42.68 -0.40 -16.21
CA HIS A 309 -41.39 -0.93 -16.68
C HIS A 309 -40.18 -0.29 -15.94
N THR A 310 -40.37 0.14 -14.69
CA THR A 310 -39.29 0.66 -13.83
C THR A 310 -38.87 -0.30 -12.74
N PHE A 311 -37.59 -0.26 -12.38
CA PHE A 311 -36.99 -0.91 -11.22
C PHE A 311 -35.90 -0.01 -10.64
N TYR A 312 -35.38 -0.32 -9.46
CA TYR A 312 -34.28 0.44 -8.85
C TYR A 312 -33.08 -0.47 -8.59
N ILE A 313 -31.90 0.13 -8.64
CA ILE A 313 -30.68 -0.46 -8.06
C ILE A 313 -30.12 0.49 -7.00
N GLU A 314 -29.58 -0.09 -5.95
CA GLU A 314 -28.96 0.61 -4.82
C GLU A 314 -27.58 0.00 -4.55
N ASN A 315 -26.60 0.82 -4.18
CA ASN A 315 -25.31 0.42 -3.65
C ASN A 315 -24.94 1.37 -2.50
N SER A 316 -23.76 1.20 -1.89
CA SER A 316 -23.33 2.01 -0.75
C SER A 316 -23.25 3.53 -1.05
N GLN A 317 -23.08 3.92 -2.32
CA GLN A 317 -22.98 5.32 -2.76
C GLN A 317 -24.32 5.96 -3.13
N MET A 318 -25.22 5.24 -3.82
CA MET A 318 -26.40 5.85 -4.44
C MET A 318 -27.54 4.87 -4.79
N LYS A 319 -28.73 5.42 -4.99
CA LYS A 319 -29.90 4.72 -5.54
C LYS A 319 -30.30 5.29 -6.91
N LEU A 320 -30.43 4.43 -7.90
CA LEU A 320 -30.77 4.77 -9.29
C LEU A 320 -32.13 4.17 -9.68
N LYS A 321 -32.97 4.98 -10.32
CA LYS A 321 -34.24 4.56 -10.92
C LYS A 321 -34.05 4.29 -12.41
N LEU A 322 -34.30 3.05 -12.82
CA LEU A 322 -34.04 2.54 -14.15
C LEU A 322 -35.36 2.34 -14.92
N TYR A 323 -35.42 2.82 -16.15
CA TYR A 323 -36.59 2.76 -17.02
C TYR A 323 -36.28 1.90 -18.26
N ALA A 324 -36.87 0.71 -18.34
CA ALA A 324 -36.77 -0.16 -19.51
C ALA A 324 -37.89 0.14 -20.52
N ARG A 325 -37.67 -0.14 -21.82
CA ARG A 325 -38.67 0.12 -22.87
C ARG A 325 -39.91 -0.78 -22.78
N ASN A 326 -39.79 -1.96 -22.16
CA ASN A 326 -40.88 -2.89 -21.90
C ASN A 326 -40.55 -3.86 -20.76
N GLU A 327 -41.57 -4.54 -20.23
CA GLU A 327 -41.49 -5.50 -19.13
C GLU A 327 -40.53 -6.67 -19.39
N ARG A 328 -40.45 -7.15 -20.64
CA ARG A 328 -39.49 -8.20 -21.04
C ARG A 328 -38.04 -7.71 -20.94
N GLN A 329 -37.75 -6.51 -21.43
CA GLN A 329 -36.43 -5.90 -21.27
C GLN A 329 -36.11 -5.60 -19.81
N MET A 330 -37.09 -5.16 -19.01
CA MET A 330 -36.93 -4.95 -17.57
C MET A 330 -36.46 -6.25 -16.88
N LEU A 331 -37.13 -7.37 -17.14
CA LEU A 331 -36.72 -8.69 -16.62
C LEU A 331 -35.34 -9.12 -17.15
N GLN A 332 -35.03 -8.89 -18.43
CA GLN A 332 -33.70 -9.18 -18.98
C GLN A 332 -32.57 -8.35 -18.33
N TRP A 333 -32.82 -7.09 -17.98
CA TRP A 333 -31.86 -6.28 -17.21
C TRP A 333 -31.71 -6.78 -15.78
N ILE A 334 -32.82 -7.07 -15.11
CA ILE A 334 -32.84 -7.60 -13.74
C ILE A 334 -32.06 -8.92 -13.67
N THR A 335 -32.38 -9.91 -14.51
CA THR A 335 -31.65 -11.20 -14.55
C THR A 335 -30.19 -11.05 -14.98
N GLY A 336 -29.85 -10.05 -15.81
CA GLY A 336 -28.46 -9.75 -16.15
C GLY A 336 -27.67 -9.23 -14.95
N LEU A 337 -28.26 -8.33 -14.16
CA LEU A 337 -27.67 -7.78 -12.92
C LEU A 337 -27.60 -8.84 -11.80
N GLU A 338 -28.64 -9.66 -11.65
CA GLU A 338 -28.69 -10.76 -10.66
C GLU A 338 -27.60 -11.80 -10.94
N LYS A 339 -27.38 -12.15 -12.22
CA LYS A 339 -26.28 -13.05 -12.61
C LYS A 339 -24.90 -12.43 -12.41
N ALA A 340 -24.71 -11.16 -12.77
CA ALA A 340 -23.44 -10.47 -12.58
C ALA A 340 -23.08 -10.38 -11.08
N ALA A 341 -24.03 -9.97 -10.24
CA ALA A 341 -23.86 -9.93 -8.79
C ALA A 341 -23.54 -11.32 -8.21
N ALA A 342 -24.27 -12.37 -8.61
CA ALA A 342 -23.98 -13.74 -8.17
C ALA A 342 -22.59 -14.27 -8.58
N SER A 343 -21.93 -13.62 -9.55
CA SER A 343 -20.53 -13.90 -9.96
C SER A 343 -19.50 -12.91 -9.40
N CYS A 344 -19.92 -11.93 -8.59
CA CYS A 344 -19.10 -10.78 -8.21
C CYS A 344 -18.55 -10.92 -6.78
N HIS A 345 -17.24 -11.16 -6.65
CA HIS A 345 -16.52 -11.26 -5.37
C HIS A 345 -16.63 -10.03 -4.44
N TYR A 346 -17.08 -8.89 -4.98
CA TYR A 346 -17.27 -7.64 -4.26
C TYR A 346 -18.71 -7.46 -3.73
N THR A 347 -19.57 -8.47 -3.83
CA THR A 347 -20.94 -8.46 -3.29
C THR A 347 -21.10 -9.48 -2.17
N GLY A 348 -21.95 -9.18 -1.18
CA GLY A 348 -22.00 -9.96 0.08
C GLY A 348 -21.01 -9.43 1.12
N SER A 349 -20.74 -10.24 2.16
CA SER A 349 -19.75 -9.91 3.20
C SER A 349 -18.46 -10.70 2.98
N ASN A 350 -17.33 -10.00 2.99
CA ASN A 350 -15.99 -10.57 3.01
C ASN A 350 -15.40 -10.52 4.43
N ARG A 351 -14.31 -11.26 4.66
CA ARG A 351 -13.58 -11.25 5.93
C ARG A 351 -13.24 -9.80 6.37
N PHE A 352 -13.34 -9.55 7.68
CA PHE A 352 -13.18 -8.22 8.31
C PHE A 352 -14.18 -7.13 7.84
N ASP A 353 -15.25 -7.50 7.14
CA ASP A 353 -16.20 -6.60 6.45
C ASP A 353 -15.55 -5.70 5.37
N SER A 354 -14.42 -6.13 4.82
CA SER A 354 -13.74 -5.45 3.72
C SER A 354 -14.58 -5.40 2.44
N PHE A 355 -14.36 -4.38 1.62
CA PHE A 355 -14.83 -4.36 0.24
C PHE A 355 -14.18 -5.44 -0.64
N ALA A 356 -12.97 -5.87 -0.31
CA ALA A 356 -12.18 -6.80 -1.11
C ALA A 356 -12.28 -8.26 -0.58
N PRO A 357 -12.32 -9.26 -1.48
CA PRO A 357 -12.25 -10.67 -1.13
C PRO A 357 -10.84 -11.06 -0.69
N ILE A 358 -10.70 -12.28 -0.17
CA ILE A 358 -9.39 -12.91 0.02
C ILE A 358 -8.84 -13.32 -1.35
N ARG A 359 -7.58 -13.02 -1.62
CA ARG A 359 -6.81 -13.45 -2.79
C ARG A 359 -5.81 -14.52 -2.36
N LEU A 360 -5.60 -15.52 -3.22
CA LEU A 360 -4.68 -16.64 -3.01
C LEU A 360 -3.63 -16.65 -4.12
N ASN A 361 -2.52 -17.34 -3.86
CA ASN A 361 -1.38 -17.49 -4.75
C ASN A 361 -0.79 -16.14 -5.19
N VAL A 362 -0.74 -15.17 -4.27
CA VAL A 362 -0.28 -13.81 -4.51
C VAL A 362 1.23 -13.73 -4.42
N ALA A 363 1.86 -13.01 -5.36
CA ALA A 363 3.24 -12.55 -5.23
C ALA A 363 3.25 -11.13 -4.65
N ALA A 364 3.98 -10.92 -3.56
CA ALA A 364 4.23 -9.62 -2.97
C ALA A 364 5.59 -9.63 -2.25
N GLN A 365 6.21 -8.46 -2.18
CA GLN A 365 7.51 -8.23 -1.54
C GLN A 365 7.35 -7.08 -0.55
N TRP A 366 7.79 -7.27 0.70
CA TRP A 366 7.95 -6.18 1.65
C TRP A 366 9.14 -5.31 1.25
N LEU A 367 9.11 -4.01 1.54
CA LEU A 367 10.17 -3.08 1.22
C LEU A 367 10.39 -2.18 2.44
N VAL A 368 11.55 -2.30 3.07
CA VAL A 368 11.95 -1.44 4.21
C VAL A 368 12.60 -0.17 3.67
N ASP A 369 12.34 0.95 4.33
CA ASP A 369 12.80 2.28 4.01
C ASP A 369 12.44 2.83 2.61
N GLY A 370 12.72 4.13 2.45
CA GLY A 370 12.46 4.84 1.20
C GLY A 370 13.37 4.43 0.05
N ARG A 371 14.60 3.96 0.31
CA ARG A 371 15.53 3.48 -0.73
C ARG A 371 14.89 2.37 -1.56
N ASP A 372 14.49 1.28 -0.92
CA ASP A 372 14.08 0.05 -1.62
C ASP A 372 12.68 0.19 -2.21
N TYR A 373 11.81 0.95 -1.54
CA TYR A 373 10.50 1.33 -2.04
C TYR A 373 10.59 2.20 -3.31
N MET A 374 11.36 3.29 -3.27
CA MET A 374 11.47 4.22 -4.40
C MET A 374 12.26 3.62 -5.57
N TRP A 375 13.28 2.80 -5.30
CA TRP A 375 14.04 2.07 -6.32
C TRP A 375 13.13 1.14 -7.12
N ASN A 376 12.40 0.24 -6.46
CA ASN A 376 11.53 -0.73 -7.13
C ASN A 376 10.32 -0.06 -7.81
N LEU A 377 9.75 0.98 -7.19
CA LEU A 377 8.71 1.79 -7.84
C LEU A 377 9.24 2.49 -9.11
N SER A 378 10.48 2.99 -9.11
CA SER A 378 11.07 3.59 -10.31
C SER A 378 11.18 2.59 -11.48
N ARG A 379 11.52 1.31 -11.19
CA ARG A 379 11.53 0.22 -12.19
C ARG A 379 10.13 -0.04 -12.74
N ALA A 380 9.13 -0.17 -11.86
CA ALA A 380 7.75 -0.39 -12.28
C ALA A 380 7.17 0.76 -13.12
N LEU A 381 7.48 2.03 -12.78
CA LEU A 381 7.08 3.20 -13.55
C LEU A 381 7.71 3.20 -14.96
N LEU A 382 8.97 2.79 -15.10
CA LEU A 382 9.62 2.64 -16.41
C LEU A 382 8.96 1.57 -17.29
N LEU A 383 8.49 0.48 -16.69
CA LEU A 383 7.85 -0.64 -17.41
C LEU A 383 6.40 -0.38 -17.82
N ALA A 384 5.73 0.67 -17.32
CA ALA A 384 4.31 0.96 -17.58
C ALA A 384 3.97 1.15 -19.07
N LYS A 385 2.83 0.64 -19.54
CA LYS A 385 2.42 0.63 -20.96
C LYS A 385 1.03 1.21 -21.22
N GLU A 386 0.09 1.16 -20.26
CA GLU A 386 -1.28 1.66 -20.41
C GLU A 386 -1.63 2.81 -19.44
N CYS A 387 -1.50 2.58 -18.13
CA CYS A 387 -1.91 3.54 -17.11
C CYS A 387 -1.11 3.48 -15.81
N ILE A 388 -1.00 4.64 -15.17
CA ILE A 388 -0.44 4.80 -13.83
C ILE A 388 -1.50 5.52 -12.97
N TYR A 389 -1.85 4.94 -11.83
CA TYR A 389 -2.67 5.57 -10.80
C TYR A 389 -1.78 5.94 -9.61
N ILE A 390 -1.90 7.15 -9.09
CA ILE A 390 -1.15 7.62 -7.91
C ILE A 390 -2.12 8.27 -6.93
N HIS A 391 -2.07 7.85 -5.67
CA HIS A 391 -2.73 8.50 -4.56
C HIS A 391 -1.75 8.69 -3.41
N ASP A 392 -1.58 9.93 -2.94
CA ASP A 392 -0.71 10.29 -1.83
C ASP A 392 -1.38 11.29 -0.89
N TRP A 393 -0.88 11.38 0.34
CA TRP A 393 -1.16 12.50 1.24
C TRP A 393 -0.32 13.73 0.86
N TRP A 394 0.92 13.52 0.43
CA TRP A 394 1.78 14.55 -0.13
C TRP A 394 2.64 13.98 -1.26
N LEU A 395 2.83 14.73 -2.34
CA LEU A 395 3.66 14.35 -3.49
C LEU A 395 4.56 15.53 -3.87
N SER A 396 5.88 15.32 -3.86
CA SER A 396 6.88 16.28 -4.37
C SER A 396 7.28 15.89 -5.79
N PRO A 397 6.90 16.64 -6.85
CA PRO A 397 7.19 16.22 -8.22
C PRO A 397 8.69 16.09 -8.51
N GLU A 398 9.52 16.88 -7.84
CA GLU A 398 10.97 16.91 -8.02
C GLU A 398 11.74 15.89 -7.14
N LEU A 399 11.05 14.96 -6.48
CA LEU A 399 11.67 13.87 -5.72
C LEU A 399 12.58 12.99 -6.61
N GLN A 400 13.82 12.75 -6.17
CA GLN A 400 14.74 11.78 -6.79
C GLN A 400 14.46 10.37 -6.28
N MET A 401 14.00 9.48 -7.16
CA MET A 401 13.62 8.09 -6.83
C MET A 401 14.80 7.11 -6.74
N ARG A 402 15.96 7.48 -7.31
CA ARG A 402 17.25 6.78 -7.19
C ARG A 402 18.34 7.82 -6.97
N ARG A 403 19.44 7.44 -6.29
CA ARG A 403 20.43 8.36 -5.71
C ARG A 403 21.82 7.73 -5.65
N PRO A 404 22.89 8.52 -5.45
CA PRO A 404 22.96 9.98 -5.55
C PRO A 404 22.94 10.45 -7.01
N LYS A 405 22.62 11.73 -7.24
CA LYS A 405 22.75 12.44 -8.53
C LYS A 405 22.07 11.79 -9.76
N MET A 406 21.21 10.76 -9.59
CA MET A 406 20.52 10.08 -10.70
C MET A 406 19.30 10.87 -11.21
N ASP A 407 19.56 12.08 -11.70
CA ASP A 407 18.56 13.08 -12.09
C ASP A 407 17.68 12.64 -13.29
N LYS A 408 18.03 11.51 -13.95
CA LYS A 408 17.17 10.79 -14.92
C LYS A 408 15.98 10.04 -14.27
N TYR A 409 16.02 9.83 -12.95
CA TYR A 409 15.02 9.11 -12.15
C TYR A 409 14.20 10.03 -11.22
N ARG A 410 14.19 11.33 -11.48
CA ARG A 410 13.28 12.28 -10.82
C ARG A 410 11.82 12.03 -11.22
N LEU A 411 10.90 12.09 -10.26
CA LEU A 411 9.50 11.65 -10.42
C LEU A 411 8.78 12.39 -11.56
N ASP A 412 8.88 13.72 -11.63
CA ASP A 412 8.29 14.53 -12.70
C ASP A 412 8.77 14.12 -14.10
N ARG A 413 10.09 13.91 -14.27
CA ARG A 413 10.70 13.49 -15.53
C ARG A 413 10.33 12.07 -15.94
N LEU A 414 10.16 11.17 -14.97
CA LEU A 414 9.65 9.81 -15.22
C LEU A 414 8.20 9.86 -15.71
N LEU A 415 7.32 10.54 -14.97
CA LEU A 415 5.91 10.66 -15.35
C LEU A 415 5.74 11.40 -16.67
N GLU A 416 6.54 12.42 -16.97
CA GLU A 416 6.55 13.10 -18.27
C GLU A 416 6.94 12.16 -19.42
N ARG A 417 8.00 11.34 -19.24
CA ARG A 417 8.49 10.37 -20.26
C ARG A 417 7.41 9.35 -20.61
N LYS A 418 6.86 8.66 -19.60
CA LYS A 418 5.78 7.69 -19.78
C LYS A 418 4.52 8.33 -20.34
N ALA A 419 4.19 9.56 -19.93
CA ALA A 419 3.07 10.31 -20.48
C ALA A 419 3.27 10.65 -21.97
N LYS A 420 4.49 10.94 -22.43
CA LYS A 420 4.83 11.17 -23.85
C LYS A 420 4.73 9.88 -24.68
N GLU A 421 5.15 8.74 -24.13
CA GLU A 421 5.01 7.41 -24.75
C GLU A 421 3.54 6.99 -24.96
N GLY A 422 2.62 7.52 -24.13
CA GLY A 422 1.17 7.39 -24.30
C GLY A 422 0.41 7.02 -23.04
N VAL A 423 1.12 6.57 -22.00
CA VAL A 423 0.59 6.10 -20.71
C VAL A 423 -0.31 7.16 -20.07
N LYS A 424 -1.46 6.74 -19.55
CA LYS A 424 -2.45 7.64 -18.92
C LYS A 424 -2.22 7.71 -17.41
N ILE A 425 -1.86 8.89 -16.90
CA ILE A 425 -1.43 9.09 -15.52
C ILE A 425 -2.51 9.86 -14.76
N TYR A 426 -3.07 9.23 -13.72
CA TYR A 426 -4.17 9.76 -12.93
C TYR A 426 -3.73 9.91 -11.48
N VAL A 427 -3.78 11.13 -10.95
CA VAL A 427 -3.27 11.46 -9.61
C VAL A 427 -4.40 12.00 -8.73
N ILE A 428 -4.53 11.49 -7.52
CA ILE A 428 -5.38 12.06 -6.47
C ILE A 428 -4.46 12.48 -5.31
N LEU A 429 -4.39 13.78 -5.05
CA LEU A 429 -3.69 14.31 -3.88
C LEU A 429 -4.69 14.66 -2.78
N TYR A 430 -4.27 14.56 -1.52
CA TYR A 430 -4.91 15.31 -0.45
C TYR A 430 -4.92 16.82 -0.79
N GLN A 431 -5.95 17.53 -0.33
CA GLN A 431 -6.04 18.98 -0.39
C GLN A 431 -5.95 19.50 1.04
N GLU A 432 -4.87 20.24 1.34
CA GLU A 432 -4.67 20.99 2.57
C GLU A 432 -5.72 22.10 2.77
N VAL A 433 -6.07 22.36 4.03
CA VAL A 433 -6.89 23.53 4.42
C VAL A 433 -6.12 24.83 4.21
N SER A 434 -4.82 24.81 4.54
CA SER A 434 -3.92 25.94 4.49
C SER A 434 -2.48 25.46 4.51
N SER A 435 -1.66 25.93 3.56
CA SER A 435 -0.21 25.66 3.53
C SER A 435 0.54 26.20 4.75
N ARG A 436 -0.11 27.00 5.62
CA ARG A 436 0.46 27.47 6.91
C ARG A 436 0.28 26.47 8.06
N THR A 437 -0.61 25.49 7.92
CA THR A 437 -0.89 24.47 8.96
C THR A 437 -0.53 23.06 8.50
N THR A 438 -0.28 22.89 7.20
CA THR A 438 0.08 21.63 6.55
C THR A 438 0.83 21.97 5.25
N PRO A 439 2.16 22.17 5.29
CA PRO A 439 2.90 22.73 4.16
C PRO A 439 3.24 21.68 3.09
N THR A 440 2.22 21.05 2.52
CA THR A 440 2.37 20.07 1.43
C THR A 440 2.27 20.68 0.04
N ASP A 441 1.77 21.92 -0.06
CA ASP A 441 1.38 22.63 -1.29
C ASP A 441 0.96 21.71 -2.46
N SER A 442 -0.12 20.95 -2.23
CA SER A 442 -0.67 20.10 -3.30
C SER A 442 -1.15 20.92 -4.50
N ASN A 443 -1.30 22.25 -4.36
CA ASN A 443 -1.59 23.15 -5.47
C ASN A 443 -0.39 23.32 -6.42
N TYR A 444 0.81 23.56 -5.89
CA TYR A 444 2.06 23.56 -6.65
C TYR A 444 2.25 22.21 -7.35
N ALA A 445 2.19 21.10 -6.61
CA ALA A 445 2.35 19.76 -7.17
C ALA A 445 1.35 19.49 -8.31
N LYS A 446 0.09 19.89 -8.15
CA LYS A 446 -0.91 19.84 -9.22
C LYS A 446 -0.56 20.71 -10.43
N GLN A 447 -0.16 21.96 -10.24
CA GLN A 447 0.17 22.88 -11.33
C GLN A 447 1.36 22.34 -12.13
N ARG A 448 2.42 21.93 -11.41
CA ARG A 448 3.62 21.31 -11.97
C ARG A 448 3.28 20.07 -12.79
N LEU A 449 2.71 19.02 -12.18
CA LEU A 449 2.36 17.77 -12.86
C LEU A 449 1.38 17.95 -14.04
N THR A 450 0.42 18.88 -13.95
CA THR A 450 -0.54 19.13 -15.04
C THR A 450 0.10 19.88 -16.22
N SER A 451 1.22 20.60 -16.01
CA SER A 451 1.92 21.32 -17.09
C SER A 451 2.81 20.43 -17.96
N LEU A 452 3.32 19.32 -17.42
CA LEU A 452 4.25 18.40 -18.09
C LEU A 452 3.66 17.78 -19.37
N HIS A 453 2.49 17.15 -19.28
CA HIS A 453 1.88 16.49 -20.44
C HIS A 453 0.36 16.29 -20.31
N PRO A 454 -0.45 16.46 -21.38
CA PRO A 454 -1.89 16.21 -21.34
C PRO A 454 -2.31 14.79 -20.92
N ASN A 455 -1.46 13.77 -20.97
CA ASN A 455 -1.82 12.45 -20.44
C ASN A 455 -1.81 12.38 -18.89
N ILE A 456 -1.31 13.41 -18.21
CA ILE A 456 -1.34 13.53 -16.74
C ILE A 456 -2.59 14.30 -16.29
N MET A 457 -3.30 13.79 -15.28
CA MET A 457 -4.57 14.37 -14.79
C MET A 457 -4.63 14.34 -13.25
N VAL A 458 -4.64 15.52 -12.61
CA VAL A 458 -4.55 15.65 -11.14
C VAL A 458 -5.86 16.17 -10.51
N GLN A 459 -6.45 15.40 -9.61
CA GLN A 459 -7.52 15.82 -8.69
C GLN A 459 -6.93 16.10 -7.29
N ARG A 460 -7.52 17.06 -6.54
CA ARG A 460 -7.19 17.35 -5.13
C ARG A 460 -8.43 17.15 -4.27
N SER A 461 -8.30 16.62 -3.04
CA SER A 461 -9.46 16.29 -2.20
C SER A 461 -9.17 16.21 -0.68
N PRO A 462 -10.07 16.58 0.25
CA PRO A 462 -11.46 17.05 0.11
C PRO A 462 -11.58 18.43 -0.54
N SER A 463 -12.79 18.99 -0.58
CA SER A 463 -12.97 20.41 -0.90
C SER A 463 -13.75 21.02 0.25
N HIS A 464 -13.03 21.45 1.28
CA HIS A 464 -13.53 21.67 2.64
C HIS A 464 -14.89 22.39 2.69
N PHE A 465 -14.99 23.58 2.08
CA PHE A 465 -16.23 24.37 2.03
C PHE A 465 -17.43 23.71 1.32
N GLN A 466 -17.21 22.68 0.49
CA GLN A 466 -18.26 21.90 -0.18
C GLN A 466 -18.58 20.57 0.51
N THR A 467 -17.71 20.07 1.40
CA THR A 467 -17.89 18.79 2.10
C THR A 467 -18.16 18.95 3.60
N GLY A 468 -17.85 20.11 4.19
CA GLY A 468 -17.80 20.32 5.65
C GLY A 468 -16.56 19.72 6.32
N THR A 469 -15.68 19.08 5.55
CA THR A 469 -14.49 18.37 6.05
C THR A 469 -13.32 19.32 6.20
N PHE A 470 -13.01 19.75 7.43
CA PHE A 470 -11.84 20.60 7.70
C PHE A 470 -10.67 19.83 8.32
N TYR A 471 -10.92 18.76 9.08
CA TYR A 471 -9.89 18.12 9.90
C TYR A 471 -9.45 16.73 9.40
N TRP A 472 -10.21 16.12 8.48
CA TRP A 472 -9.89 14.81 7.88
C TRP A 472 -9.08 14.92 6.58
N ALA A 473 -8.20 13.96 6.37
CA ALA A 473 -7.33 13.83 5.21
C ALA A 473 -7.54 12.52 4.44
N HIS A 474 -7.07 12.50 3.19
CA HIS A 474 -6.82 11.25 2.48
C HIS A 474 -5.37 10.87 2.77
N HIS A 475 -5.15 9.78 3.50
CA HIS A 475 -3.85 9.48 4.09
C HIS A 475 -3.20 8.22 3.50
N GLU A 476 -3.93 7.46 2.67
CA GLU A 476 -3.35 6.36 1.88
C GLU A 476 -2.24 6.81 0.92
N LYS A 477 -1.23 5.94 0.79
CA LYS A 477 -0.16 6.01 -0.21
C LYS A 477 -0.30 4.80 -1.12
N LEU A 478 -0.47 5.04 -2.41
CA LEU A 478 -0.80 4.01 -3.40
C LEU A 478 -0.33 4.40 -4.80
N CYS A 479 0.56 3.63 -5.39
CA CYS A 479 0.78 3.62 -6.84
C CYS A 479 0.25 2.32 -7.46
N VAL A 480 -0.39 2.38 -8.62
CA VAL A 480 -0.79 1.19 -9.39
C VAL A 480 -0.37 1.35 -10.85
N ILE A 481 0.40 0.39 -11.35
CA ILE A 481 0.90 0.32 -12.73
C ILE A 481 0.11 -0.74 -13.49
N ASP A 482 -0.48 -0.33 -14.62
CA ASP A 482 -1.23 -1.16 -15.58
C ASP A 482 -2.30 -2.08 -14.95
N GLN A 483 -2.77 -1.73 -13.75
CA GLN A 483 -3.74 -2.51 -12.95
C GLN A 483 -3.26 -3.94 -12.62
N ALA A 484 -1.95 -4.19 -12.68
CA ALA A 484 -1.32 -5.51 -12.49
C ALA A 484 -0.22 -5.51 -11.42
N ILE A 485 0.45 -4.38 -11.21
CA ILE A 485 1.43 -4.16 -10.13
C ILE A 485 0.94 -2.97 -9.29
N ALA A 486 1.08 -3.05 -7.96
CA ALA A 486 0.76 -1.97 -7.05
C ALA A 486 1.81 -1.81 -5.95
N PHE A 487 1.99 -0.59 -5.46
CA PHE A 487 2.84 -0.22 -4.34
C PHE A 487 2.00 0.49 -3.29
N MET A 488 2.15 0.12 -2.02
CA MET A 488 1.43 0.74 -0.89
C MET A 488 2.20 0.60 0.42
N GLY A 489 1.90 1.42 1.42
CA GLY A 489 2.57 1.40 2.73
C GLY A 489 2.43 2.69 3.50
N GLY A 490 3.43 3.02 4.32
CA GLY A 490 3.58 4.33 4.95
C GLY A 490 4.28 5.38 4.08
N VAL A 491 5.04 4.98 3.05
CA VAL A 491 5.87 5.87 2.22
C VAL A 491 5.05 6.70 1.23
N ASP A 492 4.97 8.02 1.45
CA ASP A 492 4.48 9.02 0.49
C ASP A 492 5.55 9.35 -0.58
N LEU A 493 5.14 9.73 -1.78
CA LEU A 493 6.05 10.19 -2.86
C LEU A 493 6.50 11.66 -2.69
N CYS A 494 7.03 12.01 -1.51
CA CYS A 494 7.44 13.38 -1.16
C CYS A 494 8.76 13.48 -0.40
N PHE A 495 9.14 14.71 -0.05
CA PHE A 495 10.44 14.99 0.56
C PHE A 495 10.60 14.42 1.98
N GLY A 496 11.84 14.05 2.30
CA GLY A 496 12.23 13.48 3.60
C GLY A 496 11.83 12.02 3.83
N ARG A 497 11.25 11.35 2.83
CA ARG A 497 10.85 9.91 2.90
C ARG A 497 11.90 8.94 2.41
N TRP A 498 12.91 9.42 1.67
CA TRP A 498 14.02 8.58 1.23
C TRP A 498 15.06 8.50 2.35
N ASP A 499 15.38 7.26 2.74
CA ASP A 499 16.42 6.93 3.71
C ASP A 499 16.94 5.52 3.43
N THR A 500 17.99 5.12 4.15
CA THR A 500 18.60 3.79 4.11
C THR A 500 18.71 3.21 5.53
N PRO A 501 18.92 1.89 5.71
CA PRO A 501 19.03 1.23 7.02
C PRO A 501 20.07 1.84 7.98
N GLN A 502 21.10 2.48 7.42
CA GLN A 502 22.16 3.17 8.15
C GLN A 502 21.69 4.52 8.76
N HIS A 503 20.52 5.02 8.34
CA HIS A 503 19.78 6.17 8.92
C HIS A 503 20.67 7.41 9.16
N VAL A 504 21.38 7.86 8.12
CA VAL A 504 22.49 8.83 8.23
C VAL A 504 21.98 10.25 8.56
N LEU A 505 22.63 10.92 9.53
CA LEU A 505 22.23 12.25 10.03
C LEU A 505 22.82 13.45 9.27
N VAL A 506 23.87 13.25 8.47
CA VAL A 506 24.70 14.33 7.88
C VAL A 506 24.92 14.06 6.39
N ASP A 507 24.81 15.12 5.59
CA ASP A 507 24.97 15.13 4.12
C ASP A 507 25.55 16.50 3.74
N ASP A 508 26.79 16.76 4.16
CA ASP A 508 27.49 18.04 3.98
C ASP A 508 28.53 17.94 2.85
N PRO A 509 28.18 18.36 1.61
CA PRO A 509 29.01 18.11 0.42
C PRO A 509 30.31 18.92 0.40
N GLU A 510 30.51 19.88 1.30
CA GLU A 510 31.82 20.54 1.47
C GLU A 510 32.78 19.76 2.39
N SER A 511 32.31 18.68 3.02
CA SER A 511 33.06 17.89 4.02
C SER A 511 33.51 16.50 3.54
N GLN A 512 32.78 15.89 2.59
CA GLN A 512 33.07 14.58 2.00
C GLN A 512 32.82 14.59 0.48
N ASP A 513 33.88 14.38 -0.31
CA ASP A 513 33.94 14.05 -1.75
C ASP A 513 33.01 14.77 -2.77
N GLY A 514 32.30 15.82 -2.35
CA GLY A 514 31.37 16.57 -3.18
C GLY A 514 30.11 15.79 -3.59
N ILE A 515 29.71 14.75 -2.83
CA ILE A 515 28.54 13.92 -3.11
C ILE A 515 27.38 14.31 -2.19
N GLU A 516 26.34 14.89 -2.77
CA GLU A 516 25.06 15.20 -2.12
C GLU A 516 24.06 14.06 -2.34
N VAL A 517 23.43 13.58 -1.26
CA VAL A 517 22.47 12.47 -1.26
C VAL A 517 21.02 12.93 -1.01
N TRP A 518 20.78 13.95 -0.19
CA TRP A 518 19.46 14.55 0.06
C TRP A 518 19.44 15.99 -0.49
N PRO A 519 19.07 16.21 -1.76
CA PRO A 519 19.19 17.54 -2.38
C PRO A 519 18.15 18.54 -1.87
N GLY A 520 18.61 19.77 -1.58
CA GLY A 520 17.75 20.92 -1.29
C GLY A 520 16.72 20.67 -0.18
N LYS A 521 15.43 20.79 -0.51
CA LYS A 521 14.30 20.56 0.43
C LYS A 521 14.24 19.15 1.00
N ASP A 522 14.90 18.17 0.40
CA ASP A 522 14.85 16.79 0.89
C ASP A 522 15.68 16.58 2.17
N TYR A 523 16.74 17.38 2.37
CA TYR A 523 17.46 17.47 3.64
C TYR A 523 16.58 18.16 4.69
N SER A 524 15.93 17.36 5.53
CA SER A 524 14.80 17.81 6.34
C SER A 524 14.85 17.33 7.80
N ASN A 525 14.43 18.20 8.74
CA ASN A 525 14.26 17.86 10.15
C ASN A 525 12.98 18.52 10.71
N ALA A 526 11.88 17.76 10.68
CA ALA A 526 10.56 18.21 11.09
C ALA A 526 10.42 18.53 12.60
N ARG A 527 11.40 18.19 13.44
CA ARG A 527 11.46 18.61 14.85
C ARG A 527 11.97 20.04 15.02
N ILE A 528 12.73 20.55 14.05
CA ILE A 528 13.35 21.88 14.06
C ILE A 528 12.50 22.88 13.27
N LEU A 529 12.20 22.58 12.01
CA LEU A 529 11.40 23.44 11.13
C LEU A 529 10.52 22.60 10.21
N ASP A 530 9.29 23.05 9.97
CA ASP A 530 8.39 22.43 8.99
C ASP A 530 8.66 22.98 7.57
N PHE A 531 8.25 22.26 6.54
CA PHE A 531 8.59 22.58 5.16
C PHE A 531 8.09 23.97 4.74
N HIS A 532 8.87 24.68 3.93
CA HIS A 532 8.47 25.97 3.35
C HIS A 532 9.11 26.19 1.98
N THR A 533 8.51 27.10 1.18
CA THR A 533 9.02 27.49 -0.14
C THR A 533 9.25 26.28 -1.06
N LEU A 534 8.26 25.37 -1.09
CA LEU A 534 8.29 24.15 -1.93
C LEU A 534 8.28 24.44 -3.43
N ASP A 535 8.00 25.68 -3.82
CA ASP A 535 8.17 26.17 -5.20
C ASP A 535 9.63 26.16 -5.67
N LYS A 536 10.59 26.09 -4.73
CA LYS A 536 12.02 25.98 -4.96
C LYS A 536 12.58 24.69 -4.32
N PRO A 537 12.48 23.54 -4.99
CA PRO A 537 12.86 22.25 -4.42
C PRO A 537 14.38 22.13 -4.16
N ASP A 538 15.21 22.86 -4.90
CA ASP A 538 16.66 22.78 -4.84
C ASP A 538 17.31 23.77 -3.84
N GLU A 539 16.52 24.57 -3.10
CA GLU A 539 17.04 25.43 -2.01
C GLU A 539 16.94 24.69 -0.66
N ASP A 540 18.06 24.54 0.05
CA ASP A 540 18.09 24.01 1.43
C ASP A 540 17.15 24.77 2.39
N MET A 541 16.79 24.11 3.51
CA MET A 541 16.05 24.73 4.62
C MET A 541 16.94 25.03 5.84
N TYR A 542 18.17 24.52 5.86
CA TYR A 542 19.08 24.60 7.01
C TYR A 542 20.52 24.79 6.56
N ASP A 543 21.36 25.22 7.50
CA ASP A 543 22.81 25.09 7.39
C ASP A 543 23.21 23.64 7.74
N ARG A 544 23.55 22.85 6.71
CA ARG A 544 23.93 21.42 6.82
C ARG A 544 25.08 21.18 7.80
N ALA A 545 25.99 22.15 7.95
CA ALA A 545 27.11 22.05 8.89
C ALA A 545 26.71 22.24 10.37
N LYS A 546 25.47 22.65 10.64
CA LYS A 546 24.95 22.94 12.00
C LYS A 546 23.71 22.12 12.39
N VAL A 547 22.94 21.62 11.42
CA VAL A 547 21.67 20.94 11.66
C VAL A 547 21.70 19.55 11.02
N PRO A 548 21.52 18.45 11.79
CA PRO A 548 21.36 17.13 11.21
C PRO A 548 19.96 16.98 10.60
N ARG A 549 19.85 16.17 9.53
CA ARG A 549 18.55 15.68 9.07
C ARG A 549 17.94 14.75 10.13
N MET A 550 16.61 14.63 10.13
CA MET A 550 15.91 13.62 10.92
C MET A 550 15.75 12.36 10.05
N PRO A 551 16.30 11.20 10.44
CA PRO A 551 16.09 9.96 9.69
C PRO A 551 14.62 9.51 9.69
N TRP A 552 14.26 8.69 8.70
CA TRP A 552 12.88 8.31 8.40
C TRP A 552 12.81 6.79 8.14
N HIS A 553 12.40 6.05 9.17
CA HIS A 553 12.20 4.60 9.09
C HIS A 553 10.75 4.29 8.69
N ASP A 554 10.54 3.51 7.63
CA ASP A 554 9.19 3.23 7.09
C ASP A 554 9.11 1.87 6.39
N VAL A 555 7.90 1.37 6.15
CA VAL A 555 7.69 0.09 5.46
C VAL A 555 6.60 0.19 4.41
N GLY A 556 6.94 -0.26 3.20
CA GLY A 556 6.04 -0.45 2.08
C GLY A 556 5.98 -1.90 1.60
N MET A 557 5.26 -2.10 0.50
CA MET A 557 5.23 -3.35 -0.24
C MET A 557 5.05 -3.09 -1.74
N GLN A 558 5.59 -4.01 -2.53
CA GLN A 558 5.17 -4.25 -3.92
C GLN A 558 4.21 -5.45 -3.94
N VAL A 559 3.11 -5.34 -4.69
CA VAL A 559 2.06 -6.37 -4.79
C VAL A 559 1.72 -6.62 -6.25
N VAL A 560 1.60 -7.88 -6.63
CA VAL A 560 1.43 -8.30 -8.03
C VAL A 560 0.16 -9.15 -8.18
N GLY A 561 -0.49 -9.05 -9.34
CA GLY A 561 -1.65 -9.88 -9.69
C GLY A 561 -2.98 -9.35 -9.14
N GLN A 562 -3.80 -10.25 -8.59
CA GLN A 562 -5.20 -9.93 -8.25
C GLN A 562 -5.41 -8.82 -7.20
N PRO A 563 -4.60 -8.68 -6.11
CA PRO A 563 -4.81 -7.58 -5.16
C PRO A 563 -4.52 -6.19 -5.76
N ALA A 564 -3.64 -6.09 -6.77
CA ALA A 564 -3.44 -4.83 -7.50
C ALA A 564 -4.74 -4.37 -8.21
N ARG A 565 -5.62 -5.31 -8.59
CA ARG A 565 -6.96 -5.01 -9.14
C ARG A 565 -7.95 -4.55 -8.06
N ASP A 566 -7.83 -5.06 -6.83
CA ASP A 566 -8.61 -4.56 -5.68
C ASP A 566 -8.21 -3.12 -5.32
N LEU A 567 -6.91 -2.82 -5.34
CA LEU A 567 -6.37 -1.46 -5.13
C LEU A 567 -6.76 -0.52 -6.28
N ALA A 568 -6.67 -0.96 -7.53
CA ALA A 568 -7.20 -0.23 -8.68
C ALA A 568 -8.70 0.07 -8.53
N ARG A 569 -9.50 -0.90 -8.04
CA ARG A 569 -10.93 -0.69 -7.77
C ARG A 569 -11.18 0.39 -6.71
N HIS A 570 -10.38 0.44 -5.65
CA HIS A 570 -10.43 1.51 -4.64
C HIS A 570 -10.17 2.87 -5.30
N PHE A 571 -9.09 3.00 -6.08
CA PHE A 571 -8.74 4.23 -6.77
C PHE A 571 -9.85 4.69 -7.73
N VAL A 572 -10.37 3.78 -8.55
CA VAL A 572 -11.48 4.03 -9.50
C VAL A 572 -12.75 4.47 -8.77
N GLN A 573 -13.09 3.84 -7.64
CA GLN A 573 -14.27 4.23 -6.83
C GLN A 573 -14.17 5.69 -6.36
N ARG A 574 -13.00 6.12 -5.90
CA ARG A 574 -12.74 7.49 -5.46
C ARG A 574 -12.69 8.48 -6.62
N TRP A 575 -11.92 8.18 -7.67
CA TRP A 575 -11.79 9.00 -8.86
C TRP A 575 -13.15 9.36 -9.45
N ASN A 576 -14.02 8.35 -9.63
CA ASN A 576 -15.38 8.52 -10.16
C ASN A 576 -16.30 9.29 -9.20
N TRP A 577 -16.14 9.12 -7.88
CA TRP A 577 -16.87 9.92 -6.90
C TRP A 577 -16.50 11.42 -6.97
N LEU A 578 -15.20 11.74 -7.08
CA LEU A 578 -14.72 13.12 -7.23
C LEU A 578 -15.29 13.80 -8.48
N LEU A 579 -15.40 13.09 -9.61
CA LEU A 579 -16.03 13.60 -10.85
C LEU A 579 -17.54 13.88 -10.73
N ARG A 580 -18.23 13.27 -9.76
CA ARG A 580 -19.66 13.53 -9.46
C ARG A 580 -19.84 14.70 -8.50
N ILE A 581 -18.92 14.89 -7.55
CA ILE A 581 -19.03 15.92 -6.50
C ILE A 581 -18.27 17.22 -6.78
N LYS A 582 -17.35 17.28 -7.75
CA LYS A 582 -16.57 18.48 -8.10
C LYS A 582 -16.78 18.91 -9.55
N ASN A 583 -16.62 20.23 -9.79
CA ASN A 583 -16.51 20.79 -11.14
C ASN A 583 -15.03 20.86 -11.50
N HIS A 584 -14.68 20.48 -12.73
CA HIS A 584 -13.31 20.47 -13.21
C HIS A 584 -13.19 21.32 -14.48
N SER A 585 -12.17 22.18 -14.54
CA SER A 585 -11.85 22.99 -15.72
C SER A 585 -11.43 22.13 -16.90
N ARG A 586 -10.73 21.03 -16.64
CA ARG A 586 -10.30 20.05 -17.63
C ARG A 586 -11.28 18.86 -17.68
N PRO A 587 -11.73 18.41 -18.87
CA PRO A 587 -12.51 17.18 -18.99
C PRO A 587 -11.63 15.97 -18.71
N MET A 588 -11.95 15.23 -17.64
CA MET A 588 -11.28 13.99 -17.23
C MET A 588 -12.23 12.79 -17.39
N PRO A 589 -11.78 11.60 -17.82
CA PRO A 589 -12.65 10.44 -18.05
C PRO A 589 -13.12 9.81 -16.74
N PHE A 590 -14.30 9.18 -16.76
CA PHE A 590 -14.65 8.19 -15.74
C PHE A 590 -13.82 6.93 -16.00
N LEU A 591 -13.25 6.35 -14.95
CA LEU A 591 -12.49 5.11 -15.02
C LEU A 591 -13.41 3.91 -14.81
N MET A 592 -13.05 2.76 -15.38
CA MET A 592 -13.71 1.48 -15.12
C MET A 592 -12.79 0.64 -14.24
N PRO A 593 -13.31 -0.21 -13.34
CA PRO A 593 -12.45 -1.13 -12.62
C PRO A 593 -11.96 -2.21 -13.59
N PRO A 594 -10.75 -2.77 -13.36
CA PRO A 594 -10.25 -3.87 -14.17
C PRO A 594 -11.20 -5.09 -14.13
N PRO A 595 -11.27 -5.90 -15.20
CA PRO A 595 -11.84 -7.25 -15.13
C PRO A 595 -10.98 -8.14 -14.22
N GLU A 596 -11.48 -9.27 -13.75
CA GLU A 596 -10.67 -10.25 -13.00
C GLU A 596 -9.65 -10.94 -13.94
N PHE A 597 -8.46 -11.30 -13.44
CA PHE A 597 -7.54 -12.19 -14.18
C PHE A 597 -8.19 -13.58 -14.33
N LYS A 598 -8.02 -14.25 -15.49
CA LYS A 598 -8.40 -15.67 -15.62
C LYS A 598 -7.37 -16.55 -14.87
N PRO A 599 -7.77 -17.70 -14.30
CA PRO A 599 -6.86 -18.54 -13.50
C PRO A 599 -5.55 -18.94 -14.18
N GLY A 600 -5.56 -19.19 -15.50
CA GLY A 600 -4.34 -19.52 -16.26
C GLY A 600 -3.48 -18.33 -16.66
N GLU A 601 -4.02 -17.10 -16.67
CA GLU A 601 -3.27 -15.90 -17.10
C GLU A 601 -2.20 -15.51 -16.08
N LEU A 602 -2.49 -15.65 -14.78
CA LEU A 602 -1.51 -15.37 -13.72
C LEU A 602 -0.28 -16.27 -13.84
N THR A 603 -0.49 -17.57 -14.03
CA THR A 603 0.60 -18.56 -14.20
C THR A 603 1.37 -18.34 -15.51
N GLN A 604 0.66 -18.08 -16.62
CA GLN A 604 1.30 -17.78 -17.92
C GLN A 604 2.13 -16.49 -17.92
N MET A 605 1.83 -15.54 -17.03
CA MET A 605 2.58 -14.29 -16.88
C MET A 605 3.65 -14.37 -15.76
N GLY A 606 3.82 -15.51 -15.07
CA GLY A 606 4.73 -15.64 -13.93
C GLY A 606 4.32 -14.85 -12.68
N LEU A 607 3.06 -14.42 -12.58
CA LEU A 607 2.56 -13.48 -11.55
C LEU A 607 1.90 -14.18 -10.34
N THR A 608 2.25 -15.44 -10.09
CA THR A 608 1.77 -16.23 -8.95
C THR A 608 2.85 -16.38 -7.90
N GLY A 609 2.49 -16.20 -6.62
CA GLY A 609 3.35 -16.46 -5.47
C GLY A 609 2.66 -17.35 -4.43
N THR A 610 3.19 -17.36 -3.20
CA THR A 610 2.76 -18.27 -2.11
C THR A 610 1.70 -17.66 -1.20
N LEU A 611 1.37 -16.37 -1.33
CA LEU A 611 0.68 -15.63 -0.27
C LEU A 611 -0.86 -15.71 -0.34
N GLU A 612 -1.49 -15.77 0.84
CA GLU A 612 -2.86 -15.31 1.05
C GLU A 612 -2.82 -13.81 1.36
N MET A 613 -3.50 -12.98 0.56
CA MET A 613 -3.60 -11.54 0.81
C MET A 613 -5.06 -11.08 0.79
N GLN A 614 -5.42 -10.16 1.69
CA GLN A 614 -6.67 -9.41 1.62
C GLN A 614 -6.42 -7.92 1.81
N ILE A 615 -6.91 -7.09 0.89
CA ILE A 615 -6.91 -5.63 1.05
C ILE A 615 -8.01 -5.22 2.04
N CYS A 616 -7.68 -4.30 2.94
CA CYS A 616 -8.56 -3.65 3.90
C CYS A 616 -8.42 -2.13 3.79
N ARG A 617 -9.41 -1.38 4.28
CA ARG A 617 -9.40 0.10 4.27
C ARG A 617 -10.20 0.72 5.40
N SER A 618 -9.90 1.98 5.65
CA SER A 618 -10.77 2.91 6.38
C SER A 618 -11.40 3.87 5.37
N ALA A 619 -12.73 3.93 5.32
CA ALA A 619 -13.44 4.81 4.38
C ALA A 619 -14.91 5.04 4.77
N GLY A 620 -15.47 6.18 4.36
CA GLY A 620 -16.82 6.56 4.79
C GLY A 620 -17.50 7.64 3.94
N PRO A 621 -18.59 8.23 4.49
CA PRO A 621 -19.47 9.15 3.76
C PRO A 621 -18.78 10.34 3.08
N TRP A 622 -17.75 10.91 3.70
CA TRP A 622 -17.04 12.08 3.14
C TRP A 622 -15.94 11.69 2.14
N SER A 623 -15.32 10.50 2.27
CA SER A 623 -14.11 10.12 1.53
C SER A 623 -14.36 9.25 0.28
N LEU A 624 -15.39 8.39 0.32
CA LEU A 624 -15.85 7.60 -0.85
C LEU A 624 -17.31 7.87 -1.23
N GLY A 625 -18.00 8.76 -0.51
CA GLY A 625 -19.40 9.08 -0.79
C GLY A 625 -20.38 7.98 -0.40
N THR A 626 -20.12 7.24 0.67
CA THR A 626 -20.90 6.06 1.11
C THR A 626 -21.82 6.37 2.30
N PRO A 627 -22.94 7.12 2.14
CA PRO A 627 -23.74 7.61 3.27
C PRO A 627 -24.40 6.54 4.14
N SER A 628 -24.45 5.28 3.71
CA SER A 628 -24.98 4.15 4.49
C SER A 628 -23.91 3.19 5.02
N ARG A 629 -22.62 3.37 4.70
CA ARG A 629 -21.54 2.45 5.09
C ARG A 629 -20.28 3.22 5.50
N ILE A 630 -19.85 2.98 6.73
CA ILE A 630 -18.50 3.27 7.22
C ILE A 630 -17.75 1.95 7.23
N GLU A 631 -16.64 1.87 6.51
CA GLU A 631 -15.77 0.71 6.46
C GLU A 631 -14.55 0.92 7.37
N ARG A 632 -14.30 -0.05 8.25
CA ARG A 632 -13.20 -0.07 9.23
C ARG A 632 -12.50 -1.43 9.23
N SER A 633 -12.31 -1.97 8.03
CA SER A 633 -11.81 -3.35 7.84
C SER A 633 -10.36 -3.51 8.32
N ILE A 634 -9.58 -2.42 8.37
CA ILE A 634 -8.26 -2.37 9.02
C ILE A 634 -8.37 -2.64 10.53
N GLN A 635 -9.19 -1.87 11.26
CA GLN A 635 -9.35 -2.08 12.71
C GLN A 635 -9.86 -3.50 13.00
N ASN A 636 -10.81 -4.00 12.20
CA ASN A 636 -11.32 -5.37 12.32
C ASN A 636 -10.21 -6.43 12.14
N ALA A 637 -9.25 -6.21 11.24
CA ALA A 637 -8.09 -7.07 11.04
C ALA A 637 -7.13 -7.02 12.23
N TYR A 638 -6.71 -5.83 12.67
CA TYR A 638 -5.84 -5.64 13.85
C TYR A 638 -6.42 -6.32 15.11
N LEU A 639 -7.71 -6.10 15.38
CA LEU A 639 -8.40 -6.73 16.52
C LEU A 639 -8.37 -8.26 16.44
N LYS A 640 -8.51 -8.83 15.24
CA LYS A 640 -8.53 -10.29 15.06
C LYS A 640 -7.15 -10.92 15.05
N ALA A 641 -6.13 -10.25 14.52
CA ALA A 641 -4.75 -10.69 14.62
C ALA A 641 -4.31 -10.77 16.10
N ILE A 642 -4.49 -9.69 16.87
CA ILE A 642 -4.12 -9.65 18.29
C ILE A 642 -4.91 -10.68 19.12
N GLN A 643 -6.23 -10.82 18.89
CA GLN A 643 -7.06 -11.80 19.60
C GLN A 643 -6.70 -13.27 19.33
N LEU A 644 -6.16 -13.56 18.15
CA LEU A 644 -5.80 -14.93 17.72
C LEU A 644 -4.32 -15.26 17.88
N SER A 645 -3.46 -14.27 18.17
CA SER A 645 -2.03 -14.48 18.40
C SER A 645 -1.75 -15.60 19.41
N GLU A 646 -0.71 -16.38 19.19
CA GLU A 646 -0.32 -17.54 20.01
C GLU A 646 0.84 -17.17 20.95
N HIS A 647 1.85 -16.44 20.44
CA HIS A 647 3.17 -16.26 21.04
C HIS A 647 3.72 -14.83 20.95
N PHE A 648 3.66 -14.18 19.79
CA PHE A 648 4.37 -12.91 19.57
C PHE A 648 3.55 -11.92 18.76
N VAL A 649 3.59 -10.65 19.18
CA VAL A 649 3.04 -9.50 18.45
C VAL A 649 4.11 -8.43 18.38
N TYR A 650 4.55 -8.09 17.17
CA TYR A 650 5.49 -7.02 16.89
C TYR A 650 4.76 -5.91 16.14
N ILE A 651 4.78 -4.68 16.65
CA ILE A 651 4.09 -3.54 16.06
C ILE A 651 5.08 -2.40 15.88
N GLU A 652 5.10 -1.83 14.68
CA GLU A 652 5.72 -0.53 14.43
C GLU A 652 4.65 0.48 14.09
N ASN A 653 4.64 1.61 14.79
CA ASN A 653 3.67 2.66 14.50
C ASN A 653 4.13 4.06 14.84
N GLN A 654 3.87 4.99 13.92
CA GLN A 654 4.00 6.42 14.13
C GLN A 654 3.21 6.95 15.35
N PHE A 655 2.06 6.33 15.67
CA PHE A 655 1.23 6.73 16.82
C PHE A 655 0.66 5.51 17.54
N PHE A 656 0.64 5.56 18.87
CA PHE A 656 -0.01 4.54 19.72
C PHE A 656 -1.02 5.17 20.69
N ILE A 657 -2.22 5.45 20.18
CA ILE A 657 -3.32 6.12 20.90
C ILE A 657 -4.58 5.25 20.81
N THR A 658 -4.88 4.48 21.86
CA THR A 658 -5.95 3.47 21.81
C THR A 658 -6.63 3.22 23.15
N SER A 659 -7.94 2.98 23.12
CA SER A 659 -8.73 2.46 24.24
C SER A 659 -8.55 3.19 25.59
N THR A 660 -8.50 4.53 25.59
CA THR A 660 -8.24 5.37 26.78
C THR A 660 -9.14 6.61 26.86
N ASN A 661 -8.97 7.45 27.88
CA ASN A 661 -9.73 8.68 28.12
C ASN A 661 -8.78 9.86 28.41
N VAL A 662 -8.89 10.92 27.61
CA VAL A 662 -8.02 12.11 27.67
C VAL A 662 -8.90 13.35 27.85
N ASN A 663 -8.76 14.04 28.99
CA ASN A 663 -9.53 15.25 29.33
C ASN A 663 -11.06 15.12 29.17
N GLY A 664 -11.61 13.92 29.39
CA GLY A 664 -13.03 13.61 29.22
C GLY A 664 -13.43 13.12 27.82
N VAL A 665 -12.53 13.20 26.84
CA VAL A 665 -12.72 12.67 25.49
C VAL A 665 -12.29 11.20 25.45
N LYS A 666 -13.21 10.32 25.06
CA LYS A 666 -12.96 8.88 24.94
C LYS A 666 -12.37 8.52 23.58
N VAL A 667 -11.32 7.69 23.59
CA VAL A 667 -10.76 7.02 22.42
C VAL A 667 -11.53 5.70 22.22
N GLU A 668 -12.24 5.56 21.10
CA GLU A 668 -13.18 4.44 20.86
C GLU A 668 -12.55 3.20 20.20
N ASN A 669 -11.39 3.35 19.55
CA ASN A 669 -10.71 2.22 18.92
C ASN A 669 -10.16 1.23 19.98
N LYS A 670 -10.29 -0.07 19.67
CA LYS A 670 -10.21 -1.17 20.65
C LYS A 670 -8.89 -1.97 20.62
N ILE A 671 -7.84 -1.42 20.03
CA ILE A 671 -6.57 -2.13 19.85
C ILE A 671 -5.89 -2.35 21.22
N GLY A 672 -5.91 -1.35 22.11
CA GLY A 672 -5.48 -1.48 23.50
C GLY A 672 -6.35 -2.45 24.31
N ASP A 673 -7.67 -2.44 24.10
CA ASP A 673 -8.55 -3.47 24.68
C ASP A 673 -8.17 -4.89 24.23
N ALA A 674 -7.85 -5.08 22.95
CA ALA A 674 -7.45 -6.39 22.42
C ALA A 674 -6.12 -6.87 23.05
N LEU A 675 -5.13 -5.98 23.18
CA LEU A 675 -3.85 -6.28 23.84
C LEU A 675 -4.06 -6.63 25.32
N VAL A 676 -4.80 -5.82 26.08
CA VAL A 676 -5.09 -6.08 27.50
C VAL A 676 -5.79 -7.43 27.69
N HIS A 677 -6.82 -7.74 26.90
CA HIS A 677 -7.49 -9.04 26.98
C HIS A 677 -6.58 -10.20 26.58
N ARG A 678 -5.68 -10.03 25.59
CA ARG A 678 -4.75 -11.08 25.16
C ARG A 678 -3.64 -11.36 26.18
N ILE A 679 -3.16 -10.33 26.88
CA ILE A 679 -2.19 -10.44 27.97
C ILE A 679 -2.85 -11.11 29.19
N ILE A 680 -4.05 -10.68 29.59
CA ILE A 680 -4.82 -11.32 30.66
C ILE A 680 -5.07 -12.80 30.35
N ARG A 681 -5.33 -13.13 29.08
CA ARG A 681 -5.43 -14.52 28.62
C ARG A 681 -4.09 -15.27 28.78
N ALA A 682 -2.99 -14.71 28.28
CA ALA A 682 -1.65 -15.32 28.40
C ALA A 682 -1.29 -15.65 29.86
N HIS A 683 -1.50 -14.67 30.75
CA HIS A 683 -1.19 -14.80 32.17
C HIS A 683 -2.05 -15.88 32.86
N ARG A 684 -3.36 -15.94 32.56
CA ARG A 684 -4.27 -16.94 33.12
C ARG A 684 -4.06 -18.35 32.54
N GLU A 685 -3.57 -18.47 31.31
CA GLU A 685 -3.24 -19.74 30.66
C GLU A 685 -1.79 -20.21 30.95
N GLY A 686 -0.95 -19.35 31.53
CA GLY A 686 0.47 -19.62 31.77
C GLY A 686 1.30 -19.72 30.48
N THR A 687 0.82 -19.16 29.36
CA THR A 687 1.46 -19.29 28.05
C THR A 687 2.54 -18.22 27.82
N PRO A 688 3.69 -18.56 27.23
CA PRO A 688 4.71 -17.58 26.86
C PRO A 688 4.17 -16.68 25.74
N TRP A 689 4.03 -15.40 26.04
CA TRP A 689 3.53 -14.40 25.10
C TRP A 689 4.20 -13.05 25.30
N LYS A 690 4.60 -12.38 24.22
CA LYS A 690 5.23 -11.04 24.24
C LYS A 690 4.60 -10.10 23.21
N CYS A 691 4.61 -8.81 23.54
CA CYS A 691 4.29 -7.71 22.65
C CYS A 691 5.45 -6.71 22.60
N CYS A 692 6.02 -6.51 21.42
CA CYS A 692 7.05 -5.52 21.13
C CYS A 692 6.42 -4.35 20.36
N ILE A 693 6.56 -3.13 20.87
CA ILE A 693 5.98 -1.93 20.25
C ILE A 693 7.08 -0.89 19.98
N MET A 694 7.36 -0.67 18.70
CA MET A 694 8.23 0.38 18.19
C MET A 694 7.40 1.64 17.92
N VAL A 695 7.72 2.75 18.58
CA VAL A 695 7.05 4.06 18.44
C VAL A 695 8.10 5.20 18.44
N PRO A 696 7.91 6.31 17.71
CA PRO A 696 8.90 7.39 17.68
C PRO A 696 9.01 8.11 19.03
N LEU A 697 10.24 8.43 19.46
CA LEU A 697 10.53 9.09 20.75
C LEU A 697 9.72 10.37 20.96
N LEU A 698 9.55 11.18 19.90
CA LEU A 698 8.73 12.39 19.89
C LEU A 698 7.90 12.45 18.60
N PRO A 699 6.67 13.01 18.64
CA PRO A 699 5.91 13.37 17.45
C PRO A 699 6.70 14.32 16.52
N GLY A 700 6.71 14.03 15.22
CA GLY A 700 7.40 14.80 14.18
C GLY A 700 6.70 16.10 13.83
N PHE A 701 6.71 17.06 14.75
CA PHE A 701 6.27 18.45 14.59
C PHE A 701 7.32 19.39 15.16
N ALA A 702 7.39 20.62 14.65
CA ALA A 702 8.40 21.59 15.05
C ALA A 702 8.33 21.99 16.54
N PHE A 703 9.42 22.62 17.00
CA PHE A 703 9.66 23.20 18.33
C PHE A 703 9.97 22.21 19.49
N PRO A 704 10.85 22.59 20.44
CA PRO A 704 11.06 21.87 21.71
C PRO A 704 9.80 21.71 22.57
N VAL A 705 9.76 20.70 23.42
CA VAL A 705 8.56 20.30 24.19
C VAL A 705 8.07 21.39 25.17
N ASP A 706 8.98 22.21 25.69
CA ASP A 706 8.70 23.34 26.57
C ASP A 706 8.39 24.66 25.84
N HIS A 707 8.51 24.71 24.51
CA HIS A 707 8.14 25.89 23.72
C HIS A 707 6.62 26.09 23.70
N SER A 708 6.14 27.32 23.84
CA SER A 708 4.69 27.61 23.91
C SER A 708 3.90 27.02 22.74
N GLU A 709 4.44 27.09 21.53
CA GLU A 709 3.78 26.64 20.30
C GLU A 709 3.81 25.11 20.10
N ALA A 710 4.58 24.35 20.89
CA ALA A 710 4.67 22.87 20.81
C ALA A 710 3.44 22.14 21.42
N SER A 711 2.26 22.75 21.39
CA SER A 711 1.03 22.22 21.98
C SER A 711 0.62 20.88 21.39
N ALA A 712 0.73 20.72 20.06
CA ALA A 712 0.47 19.46 19.36
C ALA A 712 1.38 18.32 19.87
N VAL A 713 2.67 18.60 20.10
CA VAL A 713 3.65 17.63 20.62
C VAL A 713 3.24 17.16 22.02
N ARG A 714 2.99 18.10 22.94
CA ARG A 714 2.57 17.78 24.32
C ARG A 714 1.24 17.01 24.35
N ILE A 715 0.26 17.41 23.56
CA ILE A 715 -1.07 16.78 23.52
C ILE A 715 -0.98 15.35 22.97
N ILE A 716 -0.20 15.11 21.90
CA ILE A 716 0.00 13.76 21.37
C ILE A 716 0.75 12.89 22.38
N LEU A 717 1.85 13.38 22.98
CA LEU A 717 2.56 12.65 24.04
C LEU A 717 1.64 12.27 25.20
N GLU A 718 0.73 13.16 25.60
CA GLU A 718 -0.23 12.86 26.66
C GLU A 718 -1.26 11.80 26.25
N CYS A 719 -1.76 11.82 25.01
CA CYS A 719 -2.62 10.77 24.47
C CYS A 719 -1.93 9.40 24.40
N GLN A 720 -0.64 9.35 24.04
CA GLN A 720 0.15 8.12 24.03
C GLN A 720 0.42 7.64 25.45
N ASN A 721 0.87 8.52 26.34
CA ASN A 721 1.20 8.14 27.71
C ASN A 721 -0.04 7.68 28.49
N ARG A 722 -1.23 8.29 28.29
CA ARG A 722 -2.52 7.77 28.81
C ARG A 722 -2.99 6.47 28.16
N THR A 723 -2.47 6.11 26.99
CA THR A 723 -2.69 4.78 26.39
C THR A 723 -1.80 3.74 27.08
N MET A 724 -0.51 4.04 27.24
CA MET A 724 0.51 3.09 27.71
C MET A 724 0.55 2.94 29.23
N CYS A 725 0.81 4.03 29.97
CA CYS A 725 1.25 3.99 31.37
C CYS A 725 0.45 4.89 32.35
N ARG A 726 -0.10 6.02 31.92
CA ARG A 726 -0.71 7.06 32.79
C ARG A 726 -2.21 6.90 33.01
N GLY A 727 -2.70 7.29 34.18
CA GLY A 727 -4.12 7.27 34.52
C GLY A 727 -4.71 5.85 34.66
N PRO A 728 -6.00 5.72 35.02
CA PRO A 728 -6.62 4.44 35.37
C PRO A 728 -6.94 3.55 34.16
N ASP A 729 -7.05 4.12 32.96
CA ASP A 729 -7.52 3.43 31.75
C ASP A 729 -6.38 2.98 30.83
N SER A 730 -5.12 3.32 31.14
CA SER A 730 -3.95 2.84 30.42
C SER A 730 -3.81 1.32 30.48
N ILE A 731 -3.05 0.76 29.53
CA ILE A 731 -2.74 -0.66 29.46
C ILE A 731 -2.06 -1.12 30.77
N PHE A 732 -1.04 -0.39 31.25
CA PHE A 732 -0.34 -0.74 32.49
C PHE A 732 -1.26 -0.72 33.71
N SER A 733 -2.09 0.32 33.88
CA SER A 733 -3.03 0.39 35.01
C SER A 733 -4.08 -0.72 34.96
N ARG A 734 -4.55 -1.12 33.77
CA ARG A 734 -5.50 -2.23 33.63
C ARG A 734 -4.88 -3.59 33.95
N LEU A 735 -3.65 -3.84 33.52
CA LEU A 735 -2.93 -5.08 33.86
C LEU A 735 -2.58 -5.15 35.35
N ARG A 736 -2.08 -4.06 35.94
CA ARG A 736 -1.74 -3.98 37.37
C ARG A 736 -2.97 -4.17 38.28
N LYS A 737 -4.18 -3.77 37.85
CA LYS A 737 -5.45 -4.06 38.56
C LYS A 737 -5.80 -5.55 38.62
N GLU A 738 -5.38 -6.33 37.63
CA GLU A 738 -5.54 -7.79 37.59
C GLU A 738 -4.38 -8.52 38.32
N GLY A 739 -3.47 -7.79 38.96
CA GLY A 739 -2.25 -8.34 39.58
C GLY A 739 -1.11 -8.65 38.60
N ILE A 740 -1.27 -8.32 37.32
CA ILE A 740 -0.32 -8.64 36.25
C ILE A 740 0.73 -7.52 36.16
N ASN A 741 2.01 -7.90 36.16
CA ASN A 741 3.09 -6.97 35.84
C ASN A 741 3.17 -6.75 34.32
N PRO A 742 3.04 -5.50 33.81
CA PRO A 742 3.02 -5.26 32.36
C PRO A 742 4.33 -5.63 31.66
N ASP A 743 5.46 -5.35 32.30
CA ASP A 743 6.80 -5.47 31.72
C ASP A 743 7.18 -6.93 31.40
N ASP A 744 6.46 -7.90 31.97
CA ASP A 744 6.63 -9.32 31.67
C ASP A 744 5.97 -9.73 30.33
N TYR A 745 5.08 -8.91 29.76
CA TYR A 745 4.29 -9.22 28.56
C TYR A 745 4.33 -8.17 27.45
N ILE A 746 4.58 -6.89 27.75
CA ILE A 746 4.53 -5.78 26.79
C ILE A 746 5.66 -4.78 27.05
N SER A 747 6.38 -4.38 26.00
CA SER A 747 7.53 -3.48 26.08
C SER A 747 7.52 -2.47 24.93
N TYR A 748 7.93 -1.23 25.23
CA TYR A 748 7.95 -0.11 24.30
C TYR A 748 9.37 0.32 24.00
N PHE A 749 9.69 0.46 22.73
CA PHE A 749 11.01 0.80 22.20
C PHE A 749 10.91 1.91 21.17
N SER A 750 12.05 2.49 20.82
CA SER A 750 12.19 3.51 19.79
C SER A 750 13.55 3.40 19.11
N LEU A 751 13.85 4.31 18.19
CA LEU A 751 15.08 4.35 17.42
C LEU A 751 15.75 5.74 17.54
N ARG A 752 17.07 5.77 17.68
CA ARG A 752 17.89 6.98 17.77
C ARG A 752 19.29 6.71 17.21
N ASN A 753 19.82 7.66 16.44
CA ASN A 753 21.16 7.60 15.86
C ASN A 753 21.99 8.85 16.23
N TRP A 754 23.28 8.86 15.90
CA TRP A 754 24.21 9.97 16.15
C TRP A 754 25.13 10.22 14.96
N ALA A 755 25.80 11.37 14.95
CA ALA A 755 26.85 11.69 13.98
C ALA A 755 27.80 12.78 14.52
N LYS A 756 28.86 13.06 13.76
CA LYS A 756 29.68 14.27 13.90
C LYS A 756 29.28 15.29 12.84
N LEU A 757 28.93 16.50 13.26
CA LEU A 757 28.82 17.67 12.38
C LEU A 757 30.18 18.35 12.21
N ARG A 758 30.29 19.20 11.18
CA ARG A 758 31.51 19.92 10.81
C ARG A 758 32.13 20.64 12.01
N GLY A 759 33.41 20.36 12.29
CA GLY A 759 34.12 20.91 13.46
C GLY A 759 33.98 20.06 14.74
N ASP A 760 33.88 18.73 14.58
CA ASP A 760 33.84 17.73 15.66
C ASP A 760 32.74 17.99 16.71
N VAL A 761 31.56 18.41 16.25
CA VAL A 761 30.37 18.61 17.08
C VAL A 761 29.55 17.33 17.07
N LEU A 762 29.54 16.63 18.21
CA LEU A 762 28.72 15.44 18.42
C LEU A 762 27.24 15.83 18.43
N THR A 763 26.42 15.17 17.60
CA THR A 763 24.97 15.37 17.54
C THR A 763 24.21 14.05 17.57
N THR A 764 22.94 14.08 17.96
CA THR A 764 22.02 12.94 17.94
C THR A 764 20.61 13.40 17.60
N GLU A 765 19.89 12.59 16.83
CA GLU A 765 18.50 12.80 16.48
C GLU A 765 17.74 11.47 16.58
N LEU A 766 16.44 11.55 16.85
CA LEU A 766 15.57 10.39 16.78
C LEU A 766 15.45 9.90 15.33
N VAL A 767 15.46 8.59 15.14
CA VAL A 767 15.06 7.98 13.86
C VAL A 767 13.53 7.95 13.87
N TYR A 768 12.90 8.60 12.89
CA TYR A 768 11.45 8.79 12.92
C TYR A 768 10.73 7.57 12.35
N ILE A 769 10.25 6.73 13.26
CA ILE A 769 9.41 5.56 12.97
C ILE A 769 8.09 6.03 12.36
N HIS A 770 8.03 6.02 11.04
CA HIS A 770 6.83 6.29 10.27
C HIS A 770 6.12 5.00 9.82
N GLY A 771 6.75 3.83 9.92
CA GLY A 771 6.11 2.54 9.62
C GLY A 771 4.74 2.35 10.26
N LYS A 772 3.87 1.56 9.60
CA LYS A 772 2.57 1.12 10.13
C LYS A 772 2.41 -0.40 9.96
N VAL A 773 3.21 -1.13 10.72
CA VAL A 773 3.40 -2.59 10.60
C VAL A 773 2.86 -3.31 11.83
N CYS A 774 2.32 -4.50 11.64
CA CYS A 774 1.97 -5.44 12.70
C CYS A 774 2.24 -6.87 12.23
N ILE A 775 3.19 -7.55 12.87
CA ILE A 775 3.56 -8.95 12.62
C ILE A 775 3.08 -9.79 13.80
N VAL A 776 2.46 -10.93 13.52
CA VAL A 776 1.89 -11.84 14.53
C VAL A 776 2.36 -13.26 14.27
N ASP A 777 2.99 -13.83 15.31
CA ASP A 777 3.53 -15.19 15.36
C ASP A 777 4.39 -15.60 14.15
N ASP A 778 5.08 -14.64 13.52
CA ASP A 778 5.82 -14.81 12.24
C ASP A 778 5.03 -15.58 11.15
N ARG A 779 3.69 -15.44 11.16
CA ARG A 779 2.74 -16.09 10.23
C ARG A 779 1.80 -15.12 9.53
N LEU A 780 1.56 -13.96 10.13
CA LEU A 780 0.64 -12.95 9.63
C LEU A 780 1.30 -11.57 9.72
N ALA A 781 1.22 -10.81 8.63
CA ALA A 781 1.63 -9.40 8.59
C ALA A 781 0.43 -8.50 8.23
N ILE A 782 0.40 -7.31 8.80
CA ILE A 782 -0.46 -6.19 8.38
C ILE A 782 0.45 -5.00 8.11
N ILE A 783 0.40 -4.46 6.90
CA ILE A 783 1.21 -3.32 6.45
C ILE A 783 0.30 -2.37 5.66
N GLY A 784 0.44 -1.06 5.85
CA GLY A 784 -0.41 -0.06 5.19
C GLY A 784 -0.11 1.37 5.60
N SER A 785 -1.09 2.27 5.46
CA SER A 785 -0.97 3.69 5.84
C SER A 785 -1.57 4.01 7.23
N ALA A 786 -2.35 3.09 7.79
CA ALA A 786 -3.19 3.35 8.97
C ALA A 786 -2.43 3.30 10.30
N ASN A 787 -2.39 4.43 10.99
CA ASN A 787 -1.81 4.55 12.33
C ASN A 787 -2.71 3.93 13.43
N ILE A 788 -2.18 3.63 14.62
CA ILE A 788 -2.97 3.19 15.79
C ILE A 788 -3.50 4.43 16.52
N ASN A 789 -4.52 5.06 15.93
CA ASN A 789 -5.26 6.18 16.51
C ASN A 789 -6.71 6.22 16.00
N GLU A 790 -7.55 7.10 16.56
CA GLU A 790 -8.94 7.26 16.10
C GLU A 790 -9.06 7.67 14.63
N ARG A 791 -8.15 8.54 14.17
CA ARG A 791 -8.13 9.17 12.84
C ARG A 791 -8.04 8.12 11.74
N SER A 792 -7.16 7.13 11.90
CA SER A 792 -6.96 6.06 10.93
C SER A 792 -7.89 4.86 11.14
N GLN A 793 -8.29 4.52 12.37
CA GLN A 793 -8.96 3.23 12.65
C GLN A 793 -10.50 3.26 12.52
N ARG A 794 -11.17 4.40 12.76
CA ARG A 794 -12.65 4.43 12.81
C ARG A 794 -13.38 4.28 11.47
N GLY A 795 -12.74 4.63 10.36
CA GLY A 795 -13.34 4.61 9.01
C GLY A 795 -14.17 5.84 8.61
N ASP A 796 -14.75 6.58 9.57
CA ASP A 796 -15.49 7.83 9.32
C ASP A 796 -14.60 9.09 9.30
N ARG A 797 -13.33 8.91 9.68
CA ARG A 797 -12.27 9.91 9.78
C ARG A 797 -11.37 9.86 8.54
N ASP A 798 -10.05 9.72 8.66
CA ASP A 798 -9.16 9.69 7.50
C ASP A 798 -9.38 8.42 6.67
N SER A 799 -9.11 8.52 5.37
CA SER A 799 -9.12 7.35 4.50
C SER A 799 -7.73 6.72 4.42
N GLU A 800 -7.70 5.39 4.55
CA GLU A 800 -6.49 4.58 4.72
C GLU A 800 -6.62 3.26 3.98
N ILE A 801 -5.49 2.63 3.66
CA ILE A 801 -5.43 1.25 3.15
C ILE A 801 -4.43 0.42 3.96
N ALA A 802 -4.66 -0.89 4.06
CA ALA A 802 -3.70 -1.87 4.54
C ALA A 802 -3.95 -3.22 3.87
N ALA A 803 -2.91 -4.03 3.70
CA ALA A 803 -3.07 -5.44 3.33
C ALA A 803 -2.87 -6.31 4.57
N VAL A 804 -3.65 -7.40 4.65
CA VAL A 804 -3.42 -8.50 5.58
C VAL A 804 -2.82 -9.65 4.78
N ILE A 805 -1.59 -10.04 5.12
CA ILE A 805 -0.80 -11.06 4.45
C ILE A 805 -0.65 -12.26 5.37
N ARG A 806 -0.72 -13.46 4.80
CA ARG A 806 -0.22 -14.71 5.39
C ARG A 806 0.52 -15.48 4.32
N ASP A 807 1.52 -16.24 4.72
CA ASP A 807 2.16 -17.17 3.80
C ASP A 807 1.41 -18.51 3.71
N THR A 808 1.64 -19.23 2.61
CA THR A 808 1.39 -20.68 2.54
C THR A 808 2.68 -21.47 2.35
N ASP A 809 3.80 -20.80 2.05
CA ASP A 809 5.14 -21.33 2.21
C ASP A 809 5.59 -21.13 3.68
N PHE A 810 5.88 -22.25 4.33
CA PHE A 810 6.35 -22.29 5.71
C PHE A 810 7.81 -22.74 5.71
N ILE A 811 8.62 -22.08 6.53
CA ILE A 811 10.00 -22.52 6.76
C ILE A 811 9.92 -23.78 7.63
N ASP A 812 9.90 -24.93 6.97
CA ASP A 812 9.88 -26.25 7.58
C ASP A 812 11.31 -26.65 7.99
N GLY A 813 11.52 -26.85 9.29
CA GLY A 813 12.83 -27.19 9.88
C GLY A 813 13.31 -28.62 9.62
N CYS A 814 13.28 -29.06 8.37
CA CYS A 814 13.90 -30.29 7.85
C CYS A 814 13.92 -30.25 6.31
N THR A 815 15.05 -29.84 5.74
CA THR A 815 15.60 -30.45 4.52
C THR A 815 16.98 -31.01 4.87
N ASP A 816 17.44 -32.03 4.15
CA ASP A 816 18.52 -32.89 4.62
C ASP A 816 19.87 -32.15 4.77
N PHE A 817 20.45 -32.26 5.97
CA PHE A 817 21.74 -31.72 6.44
C PHE A 817 21.81 -30.19 6.72
N GLU A 818 22.14 -29.88 7.99
CA GLU A 818 22.84 -28.66 8.46
C GLU A 818 22.13 -27.29 8.44
N ALA A 819 20.83 -27.23 8.77
CA ALA A 819 20.17 -26.00 9.23
C ALA A 819 19.20 -26.25 10.41
N PRO A 820 19.07 -25.32 11.38
CA PRO A 820 18.17 -25.46 12.53
C PRO A 820 16.68 -25.34 12.15
N SER A 821 15.81 -25.87 13.01
CA SER A 821 14.37 -25.70 12.88
C SER A 821 13.89 -24.44 13.59
N SER A 822 13.30 -23.49 12.86
CA SER A 822 12.73 -22.26 13.45
C SER A 822 11.93 -22.53 14.72
N THR A 823 12.23 -21.77 15.78
CA THR A 823 11.65 -21.94 17.12
C THR A 823 10.85 -20.72 17.59
N MET A 824 9.93 -20.96 18.53
CA MET A 824 9.12 -19.94 19.20
C MET A 824 8.92 -20.34 20.67
N ALA A 825 9.44 -19.54 21.60
CA ALA A 825 9.62 -19.89 23.01
C ALA A 825 10.37 -21.23 23.23
N GLY A 826 11.47 -21.45 22.51
CA GLY A 826 12.34 -22.63 22.62
C GLY A 826 11.70 -23.93 22.15
N ARG A 827 10.72 -23.86 21.24
CA ARG A 827 9.99 -25.01 20.68
C ARG A 827 9.88 -24.91 19.17
N PRO A 828 10.05 -26.01 18.40
CA PRO A 828 9.89 -25.99 16.94
C PRO A 828 8.51 -25.46 16.53
N PHE A 829 8.49 -24.46 15.66
CA PHE A 829 7.29 -23.71 15.31
C PHE A 829 7.34 -23.27 13.85
N LYS A 830 6.39 -23.77 13.03
CA LYS A 830 6.33 -23.39 11.61
C LYS A 830 5.99 -21.91 11.46
N VAL A 831 6.93 -21.13 10.92
CA VAL A 831 6.77 -19.71 10.56
C VAL A 831 6.52 -19.57 9.05
N GLY A 832 5.80 -18.53 8.63
CA GLY A 832 5.54 -18.23 7.22
C GLY A 832 6.61 -17.29 6.65
N ARG A 833 7.22 -17.63 5.51
CA ARG A 833 8.45 -16.98 5.03
C ARG A 833 8.35 -15.45 4.99
N PHE A 834 7.28 -14.90 4.40
CA PHE A 834 7.09 -13.45 4.27
C PHE A 834 7.07 -12.71 5.61
N ALA A 835 6.41 -13.29 6.63
CA ALA A 835 6.24 -12.62 7.93
C ALA A 835 7.49 -12.77 8.82
N HIS A 836 8.15 -13.93 8.75
CA HIS A 836 9.41 -14.18 9.46
C HIS A 836 10.54 -13.31 8.91
N THR A 837 10.80 -13.35 7.59
CA THR A 837 11.89 -12.59 6.96
C THR A 837 11.77 -11.09 7.20
N LEU A 838 10.56 -10.52 7.15
CA LEU A 838 10.35 -9.12 7.49
C LEU A 838 10.72 -8.80 8.96
N ARG A 839 10.35 -9.66 9.91
CA ARG A 839 10.70 -9.44 11.32
C ARG A 839 12.20 -9.61 11.57
N VAL A 840 12.85 -10.61 10.95
CA VAL A 840 14.32 -10.75 10.97
C VAL A 840 14.97 -9.46 10.45
N ARG A 841 14.56 -9.00 9.26
CA ARG A 841 15.14 -7.85 8.56
C ARG A 841 15.01 -6.53 9.34
N LEU A 842 13.86 -6.29 9.98
CA LEU A 842 13.65 -5.12 10.84
C LEU A 842 14.44 -5.21 12.15
N MET A 843 14.50 -6.39 12.79
CA MET A 843 15.27 -6.54 14.03
C MET A 843 16.79 -6.47 13.81
N ARG A 844 17.31 -7.00 12.69
CA ARG A 844 18.72 -6.88 12.27
C ARG A 844 19.13 -5.40 12.12
N GLU A 845 18.34 -4.63 11.37
CA GLU A 845 18.51 -3.19 11.17
C GLU A 845 18.52 -2.41 12.49
N HIS A 846 17.54 -2.66 13.38
CA HIS A 846 17.43 -1.93 14.64
C HIS A 846 18.60 -2.20 15.61
N LEU A 847 19.24 -3.37 15.52
CA LEU A 847 20.46 -3.71 16.27
C LEU A 847 21.77 -3.37 15.53
N GLY A 848 21.70 -2.84 14.30
CA GLY A 848 22.87 -2.39 13.54
C GLY A 848 23.67 -3.51 12.88
N VAL A 849 23.04 -4.65 12.59
CA VAL A 849 23.60 -5.67 11.70
C VAL A 849 23.61 -5.13 10.26
N ASP A 850 24.68 -5.38 9.49
CA ASP A 850 24.75 -4.93 8.10
C ASP A 850 23.89 -5.79 7.17
N VAL A 851 22.62 -5.44 7.13
CA VAL A 851 21.58 -6.07 6.31
C VAL A 851 21.87 -6.01 4.82
N ASP A 852 22.60 -5.00 4.33
CA ASP A 852 22.91 -4.87 2.90
C ASP A 852 24.00 -5.87 2.49
N ALA A 853 25.02 -6.05 3.34
CA ALA A 853 26.04 -7.08 3.16
C ALA A 853 25.46 -8.50 3.25
N MET A 854 24.59 -8.78 4.23
CA MET A 854 23.94 -10.09 4.34
C MET A 854 23.05 -10.42 3.13
N GLU A 855 22.34 -9.44 2.56
CA GLU A 855 21.54 -9.63 1.33
C GLU A 855 22.42 -9.85 0.08
N GLU A 856 23.71 -9.47 0.09
CA GLU A 856 24.69 -9.83 -0.94
C GLU A 856 25.26 -11.24 -0.72
N ASP A 857 25.69 -11.58 0.50
CA ASP A 857 26.20 -12.91 0.86
C ASP A 857 25.16 -14.02 0.64
N ASP A 858 23.89 -13.81 1.03
CA ASP A 858 22.78 -14.76 0.78
C ASP A 858 22.60 -15.06 -0.72
N LEU A 859 22.81 -14.06 -1.59
CA LEU A 859 22.71 -14.24 -3.03
C LEU A 859 23.92 -14.99 -3.61
N MET A 860 25.14 -14.66 -3.14
CA MET A 860 26.35 -15.37 -3.55
C MET A 860 26.35 -16.84 -3.08
N ALA A 861 25.85 -17.10 -1.87
CA ALA A 861 25.64 -18.45 -1.33
C ALA A 861 24.53 -19.23 -2.05
N SER A 862 23.59 -18.54 -2.73
CA SER A 862 22.55 -19.16 -3.56
C SER A 862 23.03 -19.64 -4.93
N GLU A 863 24.29 -19.34 -5.34
CA GLU A 863 24.86 -19.91 -6.55
C GLU A 863 25.03 -21.44 -6.40
N PRO A 864 24.52 -22.26 -7.34
CA PRO A 864 24.54 -23.71 -7.18
C PRO A 864 25.96 -24.26 -7.27
N VAL A 865 26.46 -24.78 -6.15
CA VAL A 865 27.73 -25.51 -6.08
C VAL A 865 27.74 -26.61 -7.14
N LYS A 866 28.66 -26.50 -8.12
CA LYS A 866 28.85 -27.52 -9.15
C LYS A 866 29.09 -28.88 -8.51
N GLN A 867 28.49 -29.93 -9.06
CA GLN A 867 28.75 -31.30 -8.58
C GLN A 867 30.23 -31.66 -8.79
N GLU A 868 30.78 -32.55 -7.96
CA GLU A 868 32.22 -32.93 -7.98
C GLU A 868 32.74 -33.38 -9.37
N HIS A 869 31.86 -33.81 -10.28
CA HIS A 869 32.22 -34.21 -11.64
C HIS A 869 32.24 -33.07 -12.68
N GLU A 870 31.76 -31.88 -12.30
CA GLU A 870 31.81 -30.62 -13.07
C GLU A 870 32.73 -29.57 -12.41
N GLN A 871 33.27 -29.88 -11.23
CA GLN A 871 34.39 -29.16 -10.64
C GLN A 871 35.65 -29.52 -11.43
N ASP A 872 36.22 -28.54 -12.15
CA ASP A 872 37.49 -28.71 -12.84
C ASP A 872 38.56 -29.09 -11.79
N ALA A 873 39.30 -30.18 -12.03
CA ALA A 873 40.28 -30.67 -11.07
C ALA A 873 41.35 -29.60 -10.80
N TRP A 874 41.48 -29.18 -9.53
CA TRP A 874 42.40 -28.11 -9.13
C TRP A 874 43.84 -28.40 -9.58
N ASP A 875 44.28 -27.63 -10.57
CA ASP A 875 45.60 -27.74 -11.18
C ASP A 875 46.52 -26.68 -10.56
N PRO A 876 47.47 -27.06 -9.68
CA PRO A 876 48.35 -26.12 -9.00
C PRO A 876 49.37 -25.44 -9.93
N GLU A 877 49.52 -25.87 -11.19
CA GLU A 877 50.32 -25.13 -12.18
C GLU A 877 49.53 -23.92 -12.74
N SER A 878 48.19 -23.98 -12.77
CA SER A 878 47.35 -22.92 -13.35
C SER A 878 47.35 -21.61 -12.56
N GLU A 879 47.44 -21.66 -11.23
CA GLU A 879 47.52 -20.45 -10.39
C GLU A 879 48.92 -19.81 -10.40
N GLN A 880 49.98 -20.56 -10.74
CA GLN A 880 51.34 -19.99 -10.75
C GLN A 880 51.61 -19.10 -11.98
N GLU A 881 50.92 -19.31 -13.10
CA GLU A 881 50.96 -18.35 -14.22
C GLU A 881 50.08 -17.10 -14.00
N HIS A 882 49.19 -17.09 -13.00
CA HIS A 882 48.32 -15.93 -12.69
C HIS A 882 48.93 -14.92 -11.70
N GLY A 883 50.19 -15.11 -11.30
CA GLY A 883 50.91 -14.21 -10.40
C GLY A 883 51.45 -12.91 -11.03
N ALA A 884 51.31 -12.71 -12.35
CA ALA A 884 51.95 -11.59 -13.07
C ALA A 884 50.96 -10.79 -13.95
N GLU A 885 50.87 -9.49 -13.65
CA GLU A 885 50.18 -8.41 -14.38
C GLU A 885 48.65 -8.51 -14.58
N LYS A 886 47.93 -7.60 -13.91
CA LYS A 886 46.47 -7.43 -13.99
C LYS A 886 46.04 -6.89 -15.35
N THR A 887 45.01 -7.48 -15.99
CA THR A 887 43.73 -6.81 -16.35
C THR A 887 42.77 -7.73 -17.13
N PHE A 888 41.47 -7.44 -17.04
CA PHE A 888 40.34 -8.02 -17.83
C PHE A 888 40.18 -9.55 -17.87
N THR A 889 39.36 -10.08 -16.97
CA THR A 889 38.70 -11.40 -17.16
C THR A 889 37.50 -11.28 -18.11
N HIS A 890 37.52 -12.05 -19.21
CA HIS A 890 36.37 -12.17 -20.12
C HIS A 890 35.23 -12.97 -19.49
N LEU A 891 33.98 -12.54 -19.71
CA LEU A 891 32.79 -13.31 -19.32
C LEU A 891 32.74 -14.67 -20.06
N LYS A 892 32.62 -15.75 -19.29
CA LYS A 892 31.90 -16.96 -19.73
C LYS A 892 30.50 -16.94 -19.10
N LYS A 893 29.49 -17.38 -19.86
CA LYS A 893 28.08 -17.21 -19.49
C LYS A 893 27.68 -18.16 -18.35
N PRO A 894 26.98 -17.69 -17.30
CA PRO A 894 26.24 -18.57 -16.40
C PRO A 894 25.00 -19.14 -17.11
N VAL A 895 24.64 -20.39 -16.80
CA VAL A 895 23.37 -21.01 -17.20
C VAL A 895 22.36 -20.79 -16.06
N HIS A 896 21.11 -20.45 -16.39
CA HIS A 896 20.10 -20.08 -15.40
C HIS A 896 19.68 -21.23 -14.46
N GLY A 897 19.62 -20.93 -13.16
CA GLY A 897 18.95 -21.71 -12.12
C GLY A 897 17.66 -21.04 -11.63
N SER A 898 16.74 -20.67 -12.53
CA SER A 898 15.44 -20.08 -12.15
C SER A 898 14.28 -20.95 -12.67
N VAL A 899 13.36 -21.33 -11.78
CA VAL A 899 12.23 -22.23 -12.09
C VAL A 899 11.05 -21.45 -12.73
N ILE A 900 11.36 -20.65 -13.76
CA ILE A 900 10.40 -20.09 -14.72
C ILE A 900 11.01 -20.19 -16.13
N HIS A 901 11.40 -21.39 -16.56
CA HIS A 901 11.81 -21.59 -17.94
C HIS A 901 11.46 -22.96 -18.51
N ASP A 902 10.19 -23.13 -18.87
CA ASP A 902 9.80 -24.08 -19.92
C ASP A 902 8.54 -23.58 -20.65
N THR A 903 8.38 -23.93 -21.93
CA THR A 903 7.22 -23.60 -22.79
C THR A 903 6.99 -22.14 -23.24
N ILE A 904 7.99 -21.47 -23.82
CA ILE A 904 7.74 -20.57 -24.98
C ILE A 904 8.67 -20.94 -26.14
N ASP A 905 8.27 -21.96 -26.90
CA ASP A 905 8.59 -22.08 -28.32
C ASP A 905 7.36 -22.66 -29.05
N GLU A 906 7.30 -22.52 -30.37
CA GLU A 906 6.11 -22.79 -31.22
C GLU A 906 4.82 -21.99 -30.89
N VAL A 907 4.76 -20.69 -31.26
CA VAL A 907 3.81 -20.17 -32.29
C VAL A 907 4.24 -18.76 -32.76
N GLU A 908 5.01 -18.65 -33.86
CA GLU A 908 5.08 -17.42 -34.69
C GLU A 908 5.58 -17.74 -36.12
N GLN A 909 4.75 -18.38 -36.96
CA GLN A 909 4.98 -18.43 -38.42
C GLN A 909 4.12 -17.37 -39.14
N GLY A 910 4.54 -16.09 -39.09
CA GLY A 910 3.64 -14.95 -39.42
C GLY A 910 4.13 -13.80 -40.32
N LYS A 911 5.45 -13.66 -40.61
CA LYS A 911 6.17 -12.72 -41.51
C LYS A 911 5.59 -11.30 -41.89
N ILE A 912 6.53 -10.35 -42.03
CA ILE A 912 6.57 -9.10 -42.86
C ILE A 912 6.25 -7.78 -42.11
N PRO A 913 7.05 -6.68 -42.22
CA PRO A 913 8.43 -6.51 -42.73
C PRO A 913 9.40 -5.75 -41.76
N ARG A 914 10.67 -5.62 -42.17
CA ARG A 914 11.65 -4.67 -41.60
C ARG A 914 11.16 -3.21 -41.63
N LEU A 915 11.39 -2.47 -40.54
CA LEU A 915 11.85 -1.07 -40.64
C LEU A 915 13.39 -1.07 -40.64
N LYS A 916 13.98 0.01 -41.17
CA LYS A 916 15.35 0.39 -40.83
C LYS A 916 15.30 1.42 -39.71
N THR A 917 16.02 1.16 -38.64
CA THR A 917 16.63 2.20 -37.78
C THR A 917 18.12 2.13 -38.05
N ASP A 918 18.67 3.19 -38.64
CA ASP A 918 20.12 3.32 -38.79
C ASP A 918 20.76 3.61 -37.41
N GLN A 919 22.08 3.47 -37.34
CA GLN A 919 22.91 3.36 -36.13
C GLN A 919 22.52 4.29 -34.96
N LEU A 920 22.27 3.68 -33.80
CA LEU A 920 22.47 4.27 -32.47
C LEU A 920 23.56 3.45 -31.77
N ASP A 921 24.49 4.11 -31.09
CA ASP A 921 25.70 3.47 -30.57
C ASP A 921 25.41 2.49 -29.42
N ALA A 922 25.72 1.21 -29.64
CA ALA A 922 25.48 0.14 -28.67
C ALA A 922 26.42 0.18 -27.46
N THR A 923 27.53 0.91 -27.53
CA THR A 923 28.48 1.11 -26.43
C THR A 923 27.92 1.96 -25.29
N ALA A 924 27.05 2.93 -25.61
CA ALA A 924 26.42 3.80 -24.62
C ALA A 924 25.45 3.06 -23.67
N GLY A 925 25.11 1.80 -23.96
CA GLY A 925 24.24 0.97 -23.12
C GLY A 925 24.97 0.34 -21.94
N GLU A 926 26.18 -0.20 -22.13
CA GLU A 926 26.88 -0.97 -21.08
C GLU A 926 27.35 -0.07 -19.92
N GLU A 927 27.95 1.08 -20.22
CA GLU A 927 28.33 2.07 -19.18
C GLU A 927 27.11 2.57 -18.40
N GLN A 928 25.96 2.75 -19.06
CA GLN A 928 24.72 3.19 -18.40
C GLN A 928 24.09 2.11 -17.53
N LEU A 929 24.15 0.85 -17.96
CA LEU A 929 23.69 -0.29 -17.16
C LEU A 929 24.62 -0.52 -15.96
N GLN A 930 25.93 -0.42 -16.14
CA GLN A 930 26.90 -0.56 -15.07
C GLN A 930 26.76 0.57 -14.03
N ALA A 931 26.57 1.81 -14.45
CA ALA A 931 26.28 2.94 -13.55
C ALA A 931 24.91 2.85 -12.85
N GLU A 932 23.98 2.04 -13.35
CA GLU A 932 22.72 1.69 -12.64
C GLU A 932 22.86 0.48 -11.71
N ARG A 933 23.96 -0.26 -11.82
CA ARG A 933 24.36 -1.39 -10.96
C ARG A 933 25.49 -1.01 -10.00
N THR A 934 25.61 0.28 -9.66
CA THR A 934 26.50 0.77 -8.60
C THR A 934 25.75 1.68 -7.63
N THR A 935 26.04 1.52 -6.34
CA THR A 935 25.58 2.41 -5.25
C THR A 935 26.79 3.08 -4.60
N TYR A 936 26.57 3.80 -3.49
CA TYR A 936 27.62 4.46 -2.72
C TYR A 936 27.48 4.13 -1.23
N THR A 937 28.61 3.85 -0.58
CA THR A 937 28.68 3.58 0.86
C THR A 937 28.35 4.83 1.68
N ARG A 938 28.11 4.64 2.98
CA ARG A 938 28.05 5.73 3.99
C ARG A 938 29.26 6.69 3.91
N ASP A 939 30.41 6.17 3.53
CA ASP A 939 31.68 6.90 3.51
C ASP A 939 32.04 7.41 2.09
N GLY A 940 31.06 7.44 1.16
CA GLY A 940 31.16 8.08 -0.15
C GLY A 940 31.78 7.25 -1.28
N GLN A 941 32.17 6.01 -1.01
CA GLN A 941 32.86 5.14 -2.00
C GLN A 941 31.85 4.42 -2.90
N GLN A 942 32.15 4.31 -4.20
CA GLN A 942 31.28 3.63 -5.17
C GLN A 942 31.48 2.11 -5.13
N GLU A 943 30.39 1.37 -4.99
CA GLU A 943 30.36 -0.09 -4.83
C GLU A 943 29.32 -0.76 -5.74
N ALA A 944 29.24 -2.10 -5.73
CA ALA A 944 28.23 -2.84 -6.47
C ALA A 944 26.82 -2.51 -5.91
N GLY A 945 25.87 -2.24 -6.80
CA GLY A 945 24.50 -1.92 -6.38
C GLY A 945 23.78 -3.17 -5.89
N PHE A 946 23.29 -3.13 -4.65
CA PHE A 946 22.52 -4.18 -3.96
C PHE A 946 21.65 -5.07 -4.89
N ALA A 947 21.68 -6.39 -4.63
CA ALA A 947 20.68 -7.40 -4.98
C ALA A 947 19.73 -7.06 -6.16
N SER A 948 18.68 -6.26 -5.88
CA SER A 948 17.62 -5.94 -6.84
C SER A 948 18.11 -5.18 -8.09
N ALA A 949 19.25 -4.47 -8.02
CA ALA A 949 19.85 -3.75 -9.13
C ALA A 949 20.61 -4.67 -10.10
N ILE A 950 21.23 -5.75 -9.61
CA ILE A 950 22.06 -6.66 -10.41
C ILE A 950 21.23 -7.50 -11.38
N ILE A 951 19.99 -7.84 -11.01
CA ILE A 951 19.06 -8.68 -11.80
C ILE A 951 18.70 -7.95 -13.13
N PRO A 952 19.13 -8.46 -14.30
CA PRO A 952 18.85 -7.84 -15.59
C PRO A 952 17.36 -7.88 -15.92
N THR A 953 16.86 -6.87 -16.63
CA THR A 953 15.50 -6.90 -17.18
C THR A 953 15.37 -7.89 -18.34
N LEU A 954 14.14 -8.33 -18.61
CA LEU A 954 13.82 -9.16 -19.78
C LEU A 954 14.25 -8.49 -21.11
N GLU A 955 14.25 -7.15 -21.17
CA GLU A 955 14.68 -6.39 -22.34
C GLU A 955 16.23 -6.37 -22.45
N GLU A 956 16.98 -6.28 -21.34
CA GLU A 956 18.44 -6.49 -21.33
C GLU A 956 18.82 -7.91 -21.77
N GLN A 957 18.09 -8.92 -21.29
CA GLN A 957 18.34 -10.32 -21.67
C GLN A 957 18.18 -10.55 -23.18
N ILE A 958 17.10 -10.05 -23.78
CA ILE A 958 16.87 -10.08 -25.23
C ILE A 958 17.99 -9.34 -26.00
N ILE A 959 18.54 -8.25 -25.45
CA ILE A 959 19.65 -7.50 -26.06
C ILE A 959 20.98 -8.28 -25.96
N MET A 960 21.24 -8.96 -24.84
CA MET A 960 22.43 -9.80 -24.65
C MET A 960 22.40 -11.06 -25.54
N GLU A 961 21.23 -11.70 -25.67
CA GLU A 961 21.03 -12.87 -26.52
C GLU A 961 21.07 -12.54 -28.03
N GLY A 962 20.81 -11.28 -28.40
CA GLY A 962 20.86 -10.78 -29.77
C GLY A 962 22.25 -10.60 -30.39
N ARG A 963 23.36 -10.76 -29.62
CA ARG A 963 24.73 -10.59 -30.14
C ARG A 963 25.27 -11.89 -30.80
N PRO A 964 25.68 -11.86 -32.09
CA PRO A 964 26.41 -12.98 -32.67
C PRO A 964 27.82 -13.09 -32.05
N PRO A 965 28.36 -14.30 -31.83
CA PRO A 965 29.66 -14.48 -31.19
C PRO A 965 30.83 -14.07 -32.11
N GLU A 966 31.90 -13.51 -31.52
CA GLU A 966 33.08 -12.95 -32.21
C GLU A 966 33.85 -13.94 -33.11
N ASN A 967 33.64 -15.24 -32.93
CA ASN A 967 34.37 -16.34 -33.57
C ASN A 967 34.14 -16.49 -35.11
N GLN A 968 33.73 -15.43 -35.81
CA GLN A 968 33.56 -15.40 -37.27
C GLN A 968 34.38 -14.30 -37.99
N ALA A 969 35.37 -13.69 -37.32
CA ALA A 969 36.21 -12.62 -37.86
C ALA A 969 37.64 -13.06 -38.29
N ASN A 970 37.73 -13.99 -39.26
CA ASN A 970 38.92 -14.33 -40.07
C ASN A 970 40.22 -14.85 -39.38
N GLY A 971 40.94 -15.72 -40.10
CA GLY A 971 42.08 -16.49 -39.59
C GLY A 971 43.48 -15.89 -39.76
N LYS A 972 44.45 -16.58 -39.13
CA LYS A 972 45.88 -16.24 -38.98
C LYS A 972 46.65 -16.23 -40.32
N PRO A 973 47.92 -15.77 -40.29
CA PRO A 973 49.00 -16.69 -40.65
C PRO A 973 49.97 -16.98 -39.49
N LEU A 974 50.40 -18.24 -39.40
CA LEU A 974 51.38 -18.75 -38.44
C LEU A 974 52.79 -18.62 -39.02
N LYS A 975 53.65 -17.72 -38.50
CA LYS A 975 55.07 -17.69 -38.90
C LYS A 975 56.07 -16.96 -37.99
N GLU A 976 56.37 -17.55 -36.82
CA GLU A 976 57.70 -17.52 -36.18
C GLU A 976 57.67 -18.60 -35.06
N VAL A 977 58.27 -19.80 -35.23
CA VAL A 977 59.72 -20.12 -35.28
C VAL A 977 60.35 -19.89 -33.90
N LEU A 978 60.29 -20.89 -33.01
CA LEU A 978 61.38 -21.86 -32.80
C LEU A 978 62.72 -21.20 -32.38
N ASN A 979 62.86 -20.97 -31.07
CA ASN A 979 64.11 -20.85 -30.28
C ASN A 979 63.66 -20.72 -28.79
N SER A 980 64.35 -21.23 -27.77
CA SER A 980 65.61 -22.01 -27.69
C SER A 980 65.65 -22.86 -26.41
N GLU A 981 66.63 -23.78 -26.29
CA GLU A 981 66.74 -24.79 -25.23
C GLU A 981 67.43 -24.31 -23.93
N GLY A 982 67.11 -24.95 -22.79
CA GLY A 982 68.16 -25.61 -21.97
C GLY A 982 68.34 -25.27 -20.47
N LYS A 983 68.33 -26.33 -19.63
CA LYS A 983 68.82 -26.46 -18.21
C LYS A 983 67.94 -25.76 -17.15
N GLY A 984 67.80 -26.21 -15.89
CA GLY A 984 68.31 -27.34 -15.08
C GLY A 984 68.21 -26.99 -13.56
N ASP A 985 68.35 -27.84 -12.53
CA ASP A 985 68.63 -29.29 -12.39
C ASP A 985 68.52 -29.69 -10.87
N LYS A 986 67.84 -30.81 -10.51
CA LYS A 986 67.70 -31.46 -9.15
C LYS A 986 66.87 -30.74 -8.04
N SER A 987 66.29 -31.42 -7.02
CA SER A 987 66.11 -32.88 -6.72
C SER A 987 65.07 -33.16 -5.58
N GLU A 988 64.34 -34.29 -5.68
CA GLU A 988 63.87 -35.23 -4.61
C GLU A 988 63.11 -34.73 -3.33
N SER A 989 62.23 -35.51 -2.66
CA SER A 989 61.19 -36.51 -3.05
C SER A 989 60.44 -37.02 -1.79
N ASN A 990 59.11 -37.25 -1.85
CA ASN A 990 58.27 -38.15 -1.01
C ASN A 990 58.28 -38.00 0.55
N GLY A 991 57.17 -38.10 1.30
CA GLY A 991 55.74 -38.24 0.97
C GLY A 991 54.90 -38.83 2.14
N ARG A 992 53.56 -38.66 2.08
CA ARG A 992 52.47 -39.11 3.01
C ARG A 992 52.13 -38.21 4.24
N PRO A 993 50.86 -38.26 4.75
CA PRO A 993 50.20 -37.11 5.37
C PRO A 993 50.01 -37.18 6.90
N PRO A 994 49.61 -36.06 7.55
CA PRO A 994 49.28 -36.00 8.98
C PRO A 994 47.79 -36.27 9.27
N GLU A 995 47.52 -36.77 10.49
CA GLU A 995 46.17 -36.93 11.05
C GLU A 995 45.81 -35.76 11.99
N ALA A 996 44.51 -35.52 12.23
CA ALA A 996 44.01 -34.31 12.87
C ALA A 996 44.24 -34.23 14.40
N ARG A 997 44.30 -32.99 14.91
CA ARG A 997 44.32 -32.60 16.33
C ARG A 997 43.52 -31.32 16.53
N VAL A 998 43.10 -31.04 17.75
CA VAL A 998 42.57 -29.72 18.15
C VAL A 998 43.71 -28.79 18.61
N ASP A 999 43.52 -27.46 18.53
CA ASP A 999 44.59 -26.45 18.60
C ASP A 999 45.39 -26.37 19.91
N LYS A 1000 44.96 -27.08 20.97
CA LYS A 1000 45.71 -27.21 22.23
C LYS A 1000 46.54 -28.50 22.33
N GLY A 1001 46.58 -29.30 21.26
CA GLY A 1001 47.55 -30.38 21.05
C GLY A 1001 47.18 -31.77 21.57
N GLU A 1002 46.02 -31.92 22.22
CA GLU A 1002 45.56 -33.19 22.78
C GLU A 1002 44.80 -34.06 21.76
N LEU A 1003 44.78 -35.36 22.01
CA LEU A 1003 44.30 -36.39 21.07
C LEU A 1003 42.88 -36.84 21.41
N TYR A 1004 42.09 -37.15 20.39
CA TYR A 1004 40.66 -37.47 20.53
C TYR A 1004 40.44 -38.83 21.23
N GLY A 1005 39.88 -38.81 22.45
CA GLY A 1005 39.34 -40.00 23.14
C GLY A 1005 40.17 -40.56 24.30
N ALA A 1006 40.02 -39.96 25.50
CA ALA A 1006 40.38 -40.58 26.77
C ALA A 1006 39.30 -40.24 27.85
N PRO A 1007 39.05 -41.09 28.86
CA PRO A 1007 38.00 -40.85 29.86
C PRO A 1007 38.41 -39.80 30.91
N ALA A 1008 37.42 -39.13 31.51
CA ALA A 1008 37.60 -38.14 32.57
C ALA A 1008 37.97 -38.77 33.94
N GLU A 1009 38.42 -37.89 34.85
CA GLU A 1009 38.77 -38.16 36.27
C GLU A 1009 40.05 -38.99 36.52
N ALA A 1010 41.19 -38.41 36.12
CA ALA A 1010 42.48 -38.62 36.78
C ALA A 1010 42.99 -37.29 37.35
N HIS A 1011 43.52 -37.29 38.58
CA HIS A 1011 44.01 -36.08 39.26
C HIS A 1011 45.52 -35.88 39.09
N ASP A 1012 45.94 -34.70 38.60
CA ASP A 1012 47.34 -34.30 38.53
C ASP A 1012 47.91 -33.97 39.92
N GLY A 1013 48.44 -34.96 40.63
CA GLY A 1013 49.11 -34.71 41.91
C GLY A 1013 49.58 -35.94 42.69
N ALA A 1014 50.80 -36.40 42.45
CA ALA A 1014 51.43 -37.47 43.23
C ALA A 1014 51.87 -37.00 44.64
N LYS A 1015 50.91 -36.67 45.53
CA LYS A 1015 51.15 -36.42 46.98
C LYS A 1015 49.90 -36.26 47.90
N GLN A 1016 48.95 -37.19 47.89
CA GLN A 1016 48.14 -37.57 49.08
C GLN A 1016 47.30 -38.81 48.76
N ASP A 1017 47.62 -39.94 49.39
CA ASP A 1017 47.15 -41.29 49.01
C ASP A 1017 46.33 -42.00 50.12
N ASP A 1018 46.03 -41.28 51.22
CA ASP A 1018 45.56 -41.84 52.50
C ASP A 1018 44.36 -41.06 53.11
N ALA A 1019 43.14 -41.24 52.58
CA ALA A 1019 41.89 -40.80 53.24
C ALA A 1019 40.64 -41.59 52.76
N PRO A 1020 39.85 -42.22 53.66
CA PRO A 1020 38.57 -42.86 53.31
C PRO A 1020 37.40 -41.86 53.09
N PRO A 1021 36.27 -42.29 52.47
CA PRO A 1021 35.25 -41.40 51.90
C PRO A 1021 33.97 -41.19 52.75
N GLU A 1022 33.00 -40.47 52.13
CA GLU A 1022 31.55 -40.31 52.42
C GLU A 1022 31.06 -38.92 52.92
N PRO A 1023 29.79 -38.50 52.65
CA PRO A 1023 28.88 -38.92 51.56
C PRO A 1023 28.16 -37.75 50.83
N ASN A 1024 27.46 -38.12 49.74
CA ASN A 1024 26.63 -37.30 48.84
C ASN A 1024 25.89 -36.07 49.44
N ALA A 1025 25.93 -34.96 48.70
CA ALA A 1025 24.88 -33.94 48.69
C ALA A 1025 24.59 -33.49 47.24
N ILE A 1026 23.31 -33.39 46.90
CA ILE A 1026 22.81 -33.04 45.56
C ILE A 1026 23.32 -31.65 45.15
N LYS A 1027 24.08 -31.56 44.04
CA LYS A 1027 24.39 -30.28 43.40
C LYS A 1027 23.27 -29.85 42.45
N LYS A 1028 23.16 -28.53 42.26
CA LYS A 1028 22.52 -27.93 41.10
C LYS A 1028 23.57 -27.82 40.00
N ASP A 1029 23.18 -28.14 38.78
CA ASP A 1029 23.95 -27.82 37.59
C ASP A 1029 23.44 -26.46 37.09
N ALA A 1030 24.08 -25.40 37.59
CA ALA A 1030 23.78 -23.99 37.28
C ALA A 1030 25.04 -23.16 37.63
N ASP A 1031 25.82 -22.79 36.62
CA ASP A 1031 27.16 -22.23 36.78
C ASP A 1031 27.18 -20.84 37.42
N GLU A 1032 28.34 -20.42 37.92
CA GLU A 1032 28.46 -19.15 38.67
C GLU A 1032 28.21 -17.91 37.79
N GLU A 1033 28.35 -18.01 36.45
CA GLU A 1033 27.89 -16.96 35.52
C GLU A 1033 26.36 -16.92 35.36
N GLU A 1034 25.67 -18.07 35.34
CA GLU A 1034 24.20 -18.12 35.29
C GLU A 1034 23.57 -17.54 36.58
N GLN A 1035 24.25 -17.71 37.71
CA GLN A 1035 23.87 -17.09 38.99
C GLN A 1035 24.29 -15.62 39.10
N ALA A 1036 25.21 -15.14 38.26
CA ALA A 1036 25.62 -13.74 38.18
C ALA A 1036 24.77 -12.90 37.21
N ALA A 1037 24.23 -13.51 36.15
CA ALA A 1037 23.38 -12.87 35.15
C ALA A 1037 22.08 -12.32 35.77
N PRO A 1038 21.92 -10.99 35.95
CA PRO A 1038 20.89 -10.47 36.83
C PRO A 1038 19.63 -10.18 35.98
N GLY A 1039 18.99 -11.25 35.53
CA GLY A 1039 18.14 -11.29 34.33
C GLY A 1039 17.05 -10.23 34.22
N ALA A 1040 17.28 -9.24 33.34
CA ALA A 1040 16.41 -8.15 32.85
C ALA A 1040 15.72 -7.24 33.90
N ARG A 1041 15.02 -7.82 34.89
CA ARG A 1041 14.29 -7.12 35.95
C ARG A 1041 15.20 -6.38 36.93
N SER A 1042 16.46 -6.80 37.11
CA SER A 1042 17.43 -5.96 37.82
C SER A 1042 17.97 -4.88 36.89
N ILE A 1043 18.30 -5.18 35.63
CA ILE A 1043 18.89 -4.24 34.67
C ILE A 1043 17.98 -3.01 34.51
N LEU A 1044 16.68 -3.20 34.28
CA LEU A 1044 15.69 -2.12 34.22
C LEU A 1044 15.53 -1.34 35.55
N ARG A 1045 15.86 -1.93 36.70
CA ARG A 1045 15.90 -1.26 38.01
C ARG A 1045 17.25 -0.61 38.33
N GLN A 1046 18.35 -1.13 37.79
CA GLN A 1046 19.71 -0.60 37.91
C GLN A 1046 19.86 0.65 37.05
N HIS A 1047 19.25 0.67 35.87
CA HIS A 1047 18.96 1.88 35.08
C HIS A 1047 18.36 3.02 35.93
N LEU A 1048 17.42 2.68 36.84
CA LEU A 1048 16.73 3.62 37.74
C LEU A 1048 17.50 3.92 39.05
N THR A 1049 18.61 3.23 39.32
CA THR A 1049 19.42 3.39 40.56
C THR A 1049 20.90 3.69 40.30
N ALA A 1050 21.32 3.80 39.04
CA ALA A 1050 22.65 4.22 38.62
C ALA A 1050 22.93 5.67 39.05
N GLN A 1051 23.63 5.84 40.16
CA GLN A 1051 24.03 7.16 40.65
C GLN A 1051 25.08 7.80 39.72
N LEU A 1052 24.98 9.11 39.49
CA LEU A 1052 25.84 9.93 38.63
C LEU A 1052 27.27 10.15 39.19
N ASN A 1053 27.85 9.13 39.83
CA ASN A 1053 29.11 9.23 40.59
C ASN A 1053 30.36 8.75 39.81
N SER A 1054 30.20 8.13 38.64
CA SER A 1054 31.28 7.84 37.70
C SER A 1054 31.00 8.47 36.33
N LYS A 1055 31.91 9.37 35.89
CA LYS A 1055 31.65 10.31 34.80
C LYS A 1055 31.37 9.61 33.47
N TRP A 1056 32.28 8.73 33.03
CA TRP A 1056 32.22 8.07 31.72
C TRP A 1056 32.19 6.53 31.76
N VAL A 1057 32.15 5.89 32.94
CA VAL A 1057 32.07 4.42 33.04
C VAL A 1057 30.61 3.95 32.92
N LEU A 1058 30.31 3.03 32.01
CA LEU A 1058 28.97 2.40 31.92
C LEU A 1058 28.80 1.31 33.00
N PRO A 1059 27.61 1.18 33.63
CA PRO A 1059 27.30 0.08 34.53
C PRO A 1059 26.80 -1.17 33.80
N THR A 1060 26.49 -1.08 32.50
CA THR A 1060 26.06 -2.21 31.65
C THR A 1060 27.19 -2.62 30.68
N PRO A 1061 27.46 -3.93 30.51
CA PRO A 1061 28.36 -4.40 29.47
C PRO A 1061 27.72 -4.25 28.09
N ARG A 1062 28.54 -4.10 27.03
CA ARG A 1062 28.08 -4.14 25.65
C ARG A 1062 27.53 -5.54 25.33
N PRO A 1063 26.28 -5.69 24.86
CA PRO A 1063 25.74 -6.97 24.42
C PRO A 1063 26.44 -7.45 23.14
N VAL A 1064 26.61 -8.77 23.02
CA VAL A 1064 27.00 -9.40 21.75
C VAL A 1064 25.73 -9.56 20.90
N VAL A 1065 25.81 -9.19 19.62
CA VAL A 1065 24.76 -9.42 18.62
C VAL A 1065 25.30 -10.43 17.62
N ASP A 1066 24.69 -11.61 17.60
CA ASP A 1066 24.88 -12.60 16.55
C ASP A 1066 23.99 -12.22 15.34
N PRO A 1067 24.53 -12.04 14.12
CA PRO A 1067 23.74 -11.77 12.92
C PRO A 1067 22.63 -12.78 12.63
N ASP A 1068 22.79 -14.05 13.01
CA ASP A 1068 21.85 -15.14 12.72
C ASP A 1068 20.99 -15.57 13.92
N GLY A 1069 21.36 -15.15 15.14
CA GLY A 1069 20.65 -15.39 16.41
C GLY A 1069 19.27 -14.72 16.56
N PHE A 1070 18.56 -14.47 15.46
CA PHE A 1070 17.29 -13.75 15.40
C PHE A 1070 16.05 -14.65 15.29
N GLU A 1071 16.18 -15.98 15.20
CA GLU A 1071 15.07 -16.88 14.85
C GLU A 1071 13.85 -16.80 15.80
N ASP A 1072 14.08 -16.94 17.11
CA ASP A 1072 13.03 -16.96 18.14
C ASP A 1072 12.97 -15.59 18.86
N PRO A 1073 12.02 -14.71 18.51
CA PRO A 1073 11.95 -13.37 19.08
C PRO A 1073 11.52 -13.35 20.56
N ILE A 1074 11.19 -14.51 21.17
CA ILE A 1074 10.71 -14.59 22.55
C ILE A 1074 11.48 -15.60 23.41
N CYS A 1075 12.57 -16.20 22.91
CA CYS A 1075 13.50 -16.92 23.78
C CYS A 1075 14.20 -15.93 24.74
N ASP A 1076 14.59 -16.40 25.92
CA ASP A 1076 15.17 -15.53 26.94
C ASP A 1076 16.55 -14.98 26.52
N GLU A 1077 17.31 -15.76 25.75
CA GLU A 1077 18.62 -15.38 25.21
C GLU A 1077 18.52 -14.16 24.29
N PHE A 1078 17.78 -14.26 23.18
CA PHE A 1078 17.55 -13.12 22.28
C PHE A 1078 16.81 -11.98 23.00
N TRP A 1079 15.65 -12.25 23.61
CA TRP A 1079 14.80 -11.16 24.11
C TRP A 1079 15.43 -10.40 25.29
N LYS A 1080 16.07 -11.09 26.25
CA LYS A 1080 16.67 -10.42 27.42
C LYS A 1080 18.11 -9.99 27.17
N ASN A 1081 18.94 -10.89 26.64
CA ASN A 1081 20.39 -10.70 26.63
C ASN A 1081 20.89 -9.95 25.38
N VAL A 1082 20.11 -9.97 24.28
CA VAL A 1082 20.43 -9.23 23.04
C VAL A 1082 19.53 -8.00 22.88
N TRP A 1083 18.21 -8.18 22.71
CA TRP A 1083 17.26 -7.13 22.34
C TRP A 1083 17.05 -6.09 23.46
N VAL A 1084 16.55 -6.51 24.63
CA VAL A 1084 16.36 -5.61 25.78
C VAL A 1084 17.69 -5.06 26.28
N ALA A 1085 18.75 -5.87 26.33
CA ALA A 1085 20.07 -5.42 26.77
C ALA A 1085 20.66 -4.33 25.86
N SER A 1086 20.52 -4.45 24.53
CA SER A 1086 21.00 -3.41 23.59
C SER A 1086 20.18 -2.13 23.71
N ALA A 1087 18.85 -2.25 23.81
CA ALA A 1087 17.98 -1.11 24.08
C ALA A 1087 18.36 -0.36 25.37
N VAL A 1088 18.67 -1.09 26.45
CA VAL A 1088 19.19 -0.56 27.72
C VAL A 1088 20.52 0.16 27.49
N HIS A 1089 21.51 -0.55 26.96
CA HIS A 1089 22.90 -0.09 26.85
C HIS A 1089 23.00 1.17 26.00
N ASN A 1090 22.37 1.17 24.82
CA ASN A 1090 22.27 2.34 23.96
C ASN A 1090 21.62 3.52 24.69
N THR A 1091 20.54 3.29 25.45
CA THR A 1091 19.89 4.33 26.24
C THR A 1091 20.81 4.90 27.33
N GLU A 1092 21.71 4.12 27.93
CA GLU A 1092 22.72 4.65 28.88
C GLU A 1092 23.76 5.53 28.20
N ILE A 1093 24.25 5.13 27.03
CA ILE A 1093 25.21 5.90 26.22
C ILE A 1093 24.57 7.23 25.79
N TYR A 1094 23.38 7.21 25.18
CA TYR A 1094 22.67 8.42 24.77
C TYR A 1094 22.33 9.35 25.95
N ARG A 1095 21.99 8.79 27.11
CA ARG A 1095 21.77 9.55 28.35
C ARG A 1095 23.07 10.20 28.86
N LYS A 1096 24.19 9.47 28.93
CA LYS A 1096 25.46 10.01 29.44
C LYS A 1096 26.12 11.02 28.51
N VAL A 1097 26.18 10.72 27.21
CA VAL A 1097 26.89 11.55 26.24
C VAL A 1097 26.10 12.80 25.88
N PHE A 1098 24.80 12.67 25.58
CA PHE A 1098 24.01 13.78 25.08
C PHE A 1098 23.07 14.42 26.11
N HIS A 1099 22.75 13.73 27.22
CA HIS A 1099 21.54 13.99 28.01
C HIS A 1099 20.31 14.03 27.09
N ALA A 1100 20.15 12.96 26.30
CA ALA A 1100 19.08 12.83 25.33
C ALA A 1100 17.68 13.00 25.96
N ILE A 1101 16.77 13.62 25.21
CA ILE A 1101 15.37 13.84 25.57
C ILE A 1101 14.49 13.14 24.52
N PRO A 1102 13.38 12.50 24.89
CA PRO A 1102 12.89 12.26 26.26
C PRO A 1102 13.67 11.15 26.98
N ASP A 1103 13.63 11.14 28.33
CA ASP A 1103 14.29 10.15 29.19
C ASP A 1103 13.53 9.96 30.52
N ASP A 1104 13.62 8.77 31.12
CA ASP A 1104 12.90 8.40 32.35
C ASP A 1104 13.46 9.00 33.65
N LEU A 1105 14.67 9.58 33.65
CA LEU A 1105 15.16 10.36 34.78
C LEU A 1105 14.60 11.79 34.80
N VAL A 1106 14.12 12.29 33.65
CA VAL A 1106 13.56 13.65 33.51
C VAL A 1106 12.07 13.63 33.86
N THR A 1107 11.75 13.68 35.16
CA THR A 1107 10.36 13.67 35.65
C THR A 1107 9.78 15.07 35.89
N THR A 1108 10.62 16.11 35.84
CA THR A 1108 10.24 17.53 36.08
C THR A 1108 10.79 18.49 35.03
N TRP A 1109 10.13 19.63 34.84
CA TRP A 1109 10.58 20.73 33.97
C TRP A 1109 11.94 21.31 34.39
N LYS A 1110 12.33 21.16 35.67
CA LYS A 1110 13.66 21.54 36.15
C LYS A 1110 14.74 20.63 35.56
N GLN A 1111 14.55 19.32 35.65
CA GLN A 1111 15.49 18.33 35.09
C GLN A 1111 15.57 18.41 33.56
N TYR A 1112 14.45 18.70 32.90
CA TYR A 1112 14.42 18.94 31.45
C TYR A 1112 15.38 20.08 31.06
N LYS A 1113 15.37 21.20 31.80
CA LYS A 1113 16.27 22.33 31.53
C LYS A 1113 17.73 22.04 31.87
N GLU A 1114 17.98 21.18 32.85
CA GLU A 1114 19.33 20.68 33.17
C GLU A 1114 19.87 19.79 32.03
N PHE A 1115 19.04 18.97 31.40
CA PHE A 1115 19.39 18.18 30.21
C PHE A 1115 19.62 19.08 28.98
N VAL A 1116 18.73 20.05 28.70
CA VAL A 1116 18.90 21.00 27.59
C VAL A 1116 20.18 21.82 27.71
N ALA A 1117 20.52 22.31 28.91
CA ALA A 1117 21.77 23.05 29.14
C ALA A 1117 23.03 22.21 28.87
N HIS A 1118 22.98 20.88 29.09
CA HIS A 1118 24.06 19.98 28.71
C HIS A 1118 24.21 19.87 27.19
N HIS A 1119 23.10 19.78 26.45
CA HIS A 1119 23.12 19.78 24.99
C HIS A 1119 23.65 21.11 24.43
N GLU A 1120 23.26 22.25 25.00
CA GLU A 1120 23.84 23.56 24.67
C GLU A 1120 25.36 23.65 24.99
N ARG A 1121 25.86 22.87 25.96
CA ARG A 1121 27.31 22.78 26.27
C ARG A 1121 28.08 21.99 25.20
N LEU A 1122 27.47 20.97 24.56
CA LEU A 1122 28.08 20.21 23.46
C LEU A 1122 28.27 21.07 22.20
N ASN A 1123 27.29 21.92 21.89
CA ASN A 1123 27.28 22.77 20.69
C ASN A 1123 28.27 23.96 20.75
N LYS A 1124 29.01 24.14 21.86
CA LYS A 1124 30.10 25.13 21.99
C LYS A 1124 31.41 24.56 21.39
N PRO A 1125 32.29 25.37 20.79
CA PRO A 1125 33.60 24.90 20.33
C PRO A 1125 34.52 24.47 21.48
N VAL A 1126 35.47 23.58 21.18
CA VAL A 1126 36.43 23.02 22.16
C VAL A 1126 37.34 24.11 22.74
N ARG A 1127 37.63 24.03 24.04
CA ARG A 1127 38.65 24.86 24.69
C ARG A 1127 40.05 24.40 24.27
N GLY A 1128 40.78 25.24 23.52
CA GLY A 1128 42.20 25.03 23.26
C GLY A 1128 43.05 25.07 24.54
N PRO A 1129 44.28 24.50 24.52
CA PRO A 1129 45.18 24.56 25.67
C PRO A 1129 45.52 26.02 26.03
N PRO A 1130 45.75 26.33 27.31
CA PRO A 1130 46.09 27.69 27.73
C PRO A 1130 47.47 28.08 27.23
N THR A 1131 47.52 28.92 26.19
CA THR A 1131 48.76 29.59 25.76
C THR A 1131 49.28 30.49 26.88
N GLU A 1132 50.56 30.36 27.22
CA GLU A 1132 51.17 31.12 28.30
C GLU A 1132 51.16 32.64 28.03
N THR A 1133 51.10 33.42 29.10
CA THR A 1133 50.98 34.88 29.04
C THR A 1133 52.28 35.56 28.64
N THR A 1134 52.25 36.31 27.54
CA THR A 1134 53.21 37.39 27.24
C THR A 1134 52.51 38.73 27.34
N ASN A 1135 52.98 39.62 28.22
CA ASN A 1135 52.36 40.92 28.46
C ASN A 1135 52.83 42.02 27.49
N ASP A 1136 52.00 43.07 27.40
CA ASP A 1136 52.34 44.47 27.06
C ASP A 1136 52.70 44.80 25.58
N PRO A 1137 52.52 46.06 25.13
CA PRO A 1137 51.28 46.86 25.26
C PRO A 1137 50.98 47.73 24.01
N ALA A 1138 50.04 48.67 24.18
CA ALA A 1138 49.93 50.00 23.53
C ALA A 1138 48.86 50.21 22.43
N ASP A 1139 48.20 51.36 22.60
CA ASP A 1139 47.15 51.97 21.80
C ASP A 1139 47.55 52.35 20.36
N ASN A 1140 46.55 52.52 19.48
CA ASN A 1140 46.25 53.88 19.00
C ASN A 1140 44.84 54.04 18.37
N VAL A 1141 44.48 55.30 18.11
CA VAL A 1141 43.15 55.80 17.69
C VAL A 1141 43.27 56.53 16.33
N SER A 1142 42.13 56.87 15.70
CA SER A 1142 41.96 57.58 14.41
C SER A 1142 42.10 56.67 13.16
N GLU A 1143 41.41 56.88 12.03
CA GLU A 1143 40.44 57.89 11.54
C GLU A 1143 39.50 57.19 10.51
N GLY A 1144 38.38 57.73 9.98
CA GLY A 1144 37.68 59.00 10.22
C GLY A 1144 36.94 59.50 8.96
N SER A 1145 35.64 59.88 9.09
CA SER A 1145 34.82 60.53 8.03
C SER A 1145 34.44 59.65 6.79
N ALA A 1146 33.43 59.96 5.95
CA ALA A 1146 32.54 61.14 5.92
C ALA A 1146 31.09 60.84 5.47
N THR A 1147 30.20 61.75 5.90
CA THR A 1147 28.82 62.08 5.44
C THR A 1147 28.71 62.34 3.92
N ARG A 1148 27.53 62.52 3.26
CA ARG A 1148 26.17 63.06 3.59
C ARG A 1148 25.18 62.50 2.50
N VAL A 1149 23.85 62.60 2.45
CA VAL A 1149 22.70 63.36 3.04
C VAL A 1149 21.58 62.28 3.32
N GLY A 1150 20.44 62.39 4.03
CA GLY A 1150 19.42 63.44 4.27
C GLY A 1150 18.32 63.42 3.17
N ASP A 1151 17.05 63.79 3.39
CA ASP A 1151 16.39 64.43 4.55
C ASP A 1151 14.85 64.16 4.55
N GLY A 1152 14.14 64.37 5.66
CA GLY A 1152 12.68 64.21 5.79
C GLY A 1152 12.19 64.05 7.25
N SER A 1153 11.41 65.01 7.74
CA SER A 1153 11.17 65.25 9.18
C SER A 1153 9.74 65.03 9.69
N GLU A 1154 9.62 64.98 11.05
CA GLU A 1154 8.48 65.35 11.94
C GLU A 1154 7.83 64.23 12.78
N ASN A 1155 7.31 64.46 14.01
CA ASN A 1155 7.75 65.32 15.14
C ASN A 1155 6.96 64.96 16.45
N GLN A 1156 7.33 65.57 17.59
CA GLN A 1156 6.68 65.55 18.93
C GLN A 1156 6.86 64.24 19.76
N ALA A 1157 7.28 64.17 21.04
CA ALA A 1157 7.23 65.03 22.26
C ALA A 1157 6.01 64.75 23.19
N SER A 1158 6.09 64.76 24.53
CA SER A 1158 7.23 64.76 25.50
C SER A 1158 6.75 64.59 26.97
N ALA A 1159 7.68 64.31 27.91
CA ALA A 1159 7.56 64.50 29.38
C ALA A 1159 6.61 63.54 30.16
N THR A 1160 6.68 63.36 31.50
CA THR A 1160 7.47 64.02 32.58
C THR A 1160 7.74 63.07 33.77
N THR A 1161 8.85 63.24 34.50
CA THR A 1161 9.13 62.69 35.86
C THR A 1161 8.61 63.63 36.97
N PRO A 1162 8.49 63.26 38.28
CA PRO A 1162 9.67 63.30 39.19
C PRO A 1162 9.65 62.42 40.48
N THR A 1163 10.79 62.41 41.20
CA THR A 1163 11.08 62.32 42.67
C THR A 1163 9.95 62.03 43.70
N LYS A 1164 10.14 61.43 44.91
CA LYS A 1164 11.29 61.07 45.80
C LYS A 1164 10.78 60.02 46.86
N ASP A 1165 11.38 59.58 47.99
CA ASP A 1165 12.58 59.90 48.80
C ASP A 1165 13.06 58.70 49.69
N LEU A 1166 13.96 58.93 50.68
CA LEU A 1166 14.44 57.97 51.72
C LEU A 1166 14.19 58.49 53.16
N PRO A 1167 14.18 57.64 54.23
CA PRO A 1167 15.41 57.34 55.00
C PRO A 1167 15.51 55.96 55.73
N HIS A 1168 16.74 55.66 56.20
CA HIS A 1168 17.23 54.76 57.30
C HIS A 1168 16.23 53.97 58.19
N GLN A 1169 16.53 52.79 58.74
CA GLN A 1169 17.77 51.97 58.91
C GLN A 1169 17.37 50.47 59.13
N THR A 1170 18.15 49.45 59.53
CA THR A 1170 19.49 49.28 60.18
C THR A 1170 20.14 47.92 59.79
N ASP A 1171 21.28 47.56 60.39
CA ASP A 1171 22.03 46.28 60.24
C ASP A 1171 21.25 45.03 60.71
N LYS A 1172 21.42 43.82 60.14
CA LYS A 1172 22.64 43.00 60.21
C LYS A 1172 22.66 41.76 59.28
N ASP A 1173 23.89 41.28 59.01
CA ASP A 1173 24.30 39.90 58.68
C ASP A 1173 23.45 39.01 57.75
N THR A 1174 23.92 38.79 56.51
CA THR A 1174 24.34 37.43 56.07
C THR A 1174 25.08 37.38 54.72
N ARG A 1175 26.03 36.44 54.64
CA ARG A 1175 26.86 35.99 53.48
C ARG A 1175 26.43 36.44 52.07
N SER A 1176 27.34 37.13 51.39
CA SER A 1176 27.31 37.31 49.93
C SER A 1176 27.45 35.96 49.19
N ARG A 1177 26.37 35.55 48.52
CA ARG A 1177 26.37 34.40 47.60
C ARG A 1177 26.93 34.89 46.25
N LYS A 1178 28.02 34.28 45.77
CA LYS A 1178 28.58 34.59 44.44
C LYS A 1178 27.53 34.32 43.34
N PRO A 1179 27.47 35.11 42.26
CA PRO A 1179 26.69 34.75 41.08
C PRO A 1179 27.23 33.43 40.49
N ALA A 1180 26.36 32.65 39.86
CA ALA A 1180 26.75 31.41 39.19
C ALA A 1180 27.68 31.70 38.00
N ARG A 1181 28.65 30.80 37.76
CA ARG A 1181 29.34 30.73 36.47
C ARG A 1181 28.37 30.18 35.43
N GLY A 1182 28.43 30.69 34.20
CA GLY A 1182 27.84 30.00 33.05
C GLY A 1182 28.74 28.83 32.62
N ASP A 1183 28.15 27.81 32.01
CA ASP A 1183 28.84 26.54 31.75
C ASP A 1183 29.96 26.68 30.70
N GLU A 1184 31.19 26.41 31.17
CA GLU A 1184 32.41 26.31 30.36
C GLU A 1184 32.26 25.16 29.34
N PRO A 1185 32.84 25.22 28.13
CA PRO A 1185 32.74 24.15 27.12
C PRO A 1185 33.37 22.82 27.57
N PHE A 1186 33.20 21.76 26.78
CA PHE A 1186 33.90 20.48 27.00
C PHE A 1186 35.39 20.56 26.63
N GLU A 1187 36.22 19.84 27.39
CA GLU A 1187 37.64 19.63 27.07
C GLU A 1187 37.80 18.51 26.04
N LYS A 1188 38.91 18.50 25.28
CA LYS A 1188 39.09 17.55 24.14
C LYS A 1188 38.98 16.09 24.58
N TRP A 1189 39.62 15.72 25.70
CA TRP A 1189 39.56 14.37 26.25
C TRP A 1189 38.14 13.95 26.69
N GLU A 1190 37.28 14.91 27.09
CA GLU A 1190 35.87 14.59 27.39
C GLU A 1190 35.15 14.15 26.11
N ARG A 1191 35.43 14.77 24.96
CA ARG A 1191 34.87 14.35 23.67
C ARG A 1191 35.45 13.04 23.18
N GLU A 1192 36.75 12.81 23.34
CA GLU A 1192 37.40 11.56 22.93
C GLU A 1192 36.83 10.34 23.70
N GLU A 1193 36.54 10.48 25.01
CA GLU A 1193 35.84 9.43 25.77
C GLU A 1193 34.33 9.36 25.42
N MET A 1194 33.65 10.47 25.10
CA MET A 1194 32.27 10.42 24.57
C MET A 1194 32.19 9.65 23.25
N GLU A 1195 33.08 9.91 22.31
CA GLU A 1195 33.13 9.25 21.00
C GLU A 1195 33.40 7.75 21.12
N LYS A 1196 34.30 7.37 22.02
CA LYS A 1196 34.58 5.98 22.36
C LYS A 1196 33.33 5.26 22.89
N LEU A 1197 32.58 5.88 23.81
CA LEU A 1197 31.30 5.35 24.29
C LEU A 1197 30.26 5.24 23.16
N LEU A 1198 30.26 6.16 22.21
CA LEU A 1198 29.38 6.09 21.03
C LEU A 1198 29.78 4.97 20.05
N GLY A 1199 31.04 4.53 20.07
CA GLY A 1199 31.50 3.32 19.37
C GLY A 1199 31.07 2.00 20.03
N GLU A 1200 30.55 2.04 21.27
CA GLU A 1200 30.01 0.87 21.98
C GLU A 1200 28.52 0.60 21.66
N LEU A 1201 27.85 1.49 20.92
CA LEU A 1201 26.45 1.35 20.49
C LEU A 1201 26.21 0.13 19.58
N ASN A 1202 25.10 -0.57 19.81
CA ASN A 1202 24.57 -1.63 18.94
C ASN A 1202 23.35 -1.10 18.17
N GLY A 1203 23.58 -0.51 16.99
CA GLY A 1203 22.52 0.02 16.13
C GLY A 1203 21.74 1.19 16.72
N HIS A 1204 20.46 1.27 16.34
CA HIS A 1204 19.58 2.42 16.61
C HIS A 1204 18.64 2.20 17.80
N LEU A 1205 18.45 0.95 18.26
CA LEU A 1205 17.44 0.56 19.24
C LEU A 1205 17.64 1.24 20.62
N VAL A 1206 16.57 1.86 21.14
CA VAL A 1206 16.53 2.46 22.49
C VAL A 1206 15.20 2.16 23.19
N ILE A 1207 15.15 2.33 24.51
CA ILE A 1207 13.90 2.21 25.28
C ILE A 1207 13.01 3.44 25.05
N TYR A 1208 11.70 3.24 24.86
CA TYR A 1208 10.76 4.36 24.89
C TYR A 1208 10.46 4.76 26.35
N PRO A 1209 10.70 6.02 26.76
CA PRO A 1209 10.56 6.44 28.15
C PRO A 1209 9.09 6.55 28.59
N THR A 1210 8.72 5.82 29.64
CA THR A 1210 7.34 5.77 30.17
C THR A 1210 7.08 6.77 31.30
N ARG A 1211 8.14 7.40 31.84
CA ARG A 1211 8.15 8.28 33.03
C ARG A 1211 8.61 9.70 32.74
N PHE A 1212 9.02 10.01 31.51
CA PHE A 1212 9.35 11.36 31.07
C PHE A 1212 8.23 12.37 31.42
N LEU A 1213 8.54 13.36 32.26
CA LEU A 1213 7.64 14.36 32.84
C LEU A 1213 6.43 13.80 33.62
N GLU A 1214 6.55 12.59 34.19
CA GLU A 1214 5.56 11.97 35.10
C GLU A 1214 5.24 12.85 36.31
N GLY A 1215 6.23 13.53 36.89
CA GLY A 1215 6.06 14.42 38.04
C GLY A 1215 5.21 15.65 37.70
N GLU A 1216 5.37 16.21 36.49
CA GLU A 1216 4.56 17.34 36.02
C GLU A 1216 3.13 16.91 35.65
N ASP A 1217 2.89 15.69 35.19
CA ASP A 1217 1.52 15.20 34.98
C ASP A 1217 0.79 15.01 36.31
N ILE A 1218 1.44 14.34 37.28
CA ILE A 1218 0.88 14.15 38.64
C ILE A 1218 0.62 15.51 39.33
N ALA A 1219 1.49 16.50 39.12
CA ALA A 1219 1.30 17.88 39.62
C ALA A 1219 0.26 18.69 38.81
N ASN A 1220 -0.28 18.15 37.70
CA ASN A 1220 -1.10 18.85 36.73
C ASN A 1220 -0.44 20.17 36.28
N ASN A 1221 0.81 20.06 35.81
CA ASN A 1221 1.70 21.10 35.32
C ASN A 1221 2.34 20.77 33.95
N PHE A 1222 2.15 19.55 33.43
CA PHE A 1222 2.65 19.12 32.12
C PHE A 1222 2.10 19.95 30.94
N LEU A 1223 0.86 20.45 31.07
CA LEU A 1223 0.18 21.26 30.06
C LEU A 1223 0.17 22.74 30.44
N PHE A 1224 0.45 23.64 29.47
CA PHE A 1224 0.21 25.07 29.63
C PHE A 1224 -1.30 25.35 29.70
N ASN A 1225 -1.70 26.50 30.26
CA ASN A 1225 -3.11 26.88 30.32
C ASN A 1225 -3.80 26.95 28.95
N ALA A 1226 -3.04 27.18 27.87
CA ALA A 1226 -3.52 27.11 26.49
C ALA A 1226 -3.80 25.66 26.03
N ASP A 1227 -2.94 24.70 26.39
CA ASP A 1227 -3.14 23.27 26.06
C ASP A 1227 -4.23 22.60 26.93
N ARG A 1228 -4.60 23.23 28.06
CA ARG A 1228 -5.68 22.79 28.96
C ARG A 1228 -7.06 23.31 28.58
N LEU A 1229 -7.15 24.21 27.59
CA LEU A 1229 -8.41 24.38 26.88
C LEU A 1229 -8.83 23.00 26.37
N LEU A 1230 -10.14 22.74 26.32
CA LEU A 1230 -10.61 21.50 25.72
C LEU A 1230 -9.95 21.32 24.36
N PRO A 1231 -9.54 20.09 24.02
CA PRO A 1231 -9.53 19.68 22.63
C PRO A 1231 -10.85 20.10 21.96
N MET A 1232 -10.84 21.25 21.26
CA MET A 1232 -11.33 21.30 19.88
C MET A 1232 -10.84 20.01 19.27
N PRO A 1233 -11.69 18.96 19.17
CA PRO A 1233 -11.20 17.61 19.36
C PRO A 1233 -10.10 17.39 18.34
N ILE A 1234 -8.93 16.87 18.74
CA ILE A 1234 -7.65 16.90 17.99
C ILE A 1234 -7.74 16.27 16.57
N TYR A 1235 -8.92 15.77 16.25
CA TYR A 1235 -9.35 15.06 15.09
C TYR A 1235 -10.66 15.64 14.47
N ASP A 1236 -11.69 16.08 15.23
CA ASP A 1236 -13.07 16.38 14.69
C ASP A 1236 -13.25 17.72 13.97
#